data_AF-A0A814FNS6-F1
#
_entry.id   AF-A0A814FNS6-F1
#
_cell.length_a   1.000
_cell.length_b   1.000
_cell.length_c   1.000
_cell.angle_alpha   90.00
_cell.angle_beta   90.00
_cell.angle_gamma   90.00
#
_symmetry.space_group_name_H-M   'P 1'
#
loop_
_entity.id
_entity.type
_entity.pdbx_description
1 polymer ?
#
loop_
_entity_poly.entity_id
_entity_poly.type
_entity_poly.pdbx_seq_one_letter_code
_entity_poly.pdbx_strand_id
1 'polypeptide(L)'
;MEGETQLDNKDFKNTLKLTWLAETSQAPLTPVKCIHYDNIMTKAKLDEGDTFENYVNYASKIEYDIIGEPEMAQLKKGDVIQILRKGYYICDAPYDAATQQSCCLLNIPDGGTKEKPTSLRATDNAAIKSTGDKLTSSVVSGPEVDQLTERIVLQGEKVRDLKANKSTSKDDVNVAVKELVLLKEEYKKLTGSEYKPSNTSATTAQKENKKPITNSTSNEAEKLAEQITRQGDKVRDLKANKSTPKEEITAAVGQLLKLKEEYKTLTGTDVPSSGAASARKEKEKKPAAAAAAAKKPEHEQNSTSAHTDSKKQTKLGIEYKKEEDLADWYGQVVRKGELIENYDVSGCYILRPWAYFLWEQIKAYIDAEISEMGVQNCYFPLFVSHNALYREQTHIADFSPEVAWVTKSGDSDLAQPIAVRPTSETIMYPAYAKWIQSHRDLPLKLNQWNNVVRWEFKNPQPFLRTREFLWQEGHTAWATEKEASDEVYQILDLYAKVYTDLLAIPVIKGRKTEKEKFAGADWTTTIEGYIAASGRGIQAATSHHLGQNFSKMFDITFEDPQTQTKQYVYQNSWGLTTRTIGVMTMIHGDNQGLVLPPRIAKYQIIMLLITLYSVFIISCHAGILPTGTQNDHKSRVLDLPLSQQEHYTDLNKDQTVEHNTAYDHEAFLGVDEAKKFEKLSVEESKKRLGALFNRIDKDHNGTITKQELKDWIKSVQTRYITEDVERQWKQMNNDSNNEISWDEYDKTTYYALYDNTQKSDKLTEQFLRLQKKDRRRFTKADEDGNGNLNKNEFADFIHPEQSLRMKDVVITETIEDMDNNKDGFISLEEFVHDMWDSTENNDTSEPDWVKIERENFLKYRDLDHDGKLNRKEVELWLMPVDYDNIEAETSHLFREADKNQDHQLTKDEILDKHDIFVGSQATDWGAELKVHQDL
;
A
#
# COMPACT_ATOMS: atom_id res chain seq x y z
N MET A 1 6.26 -31.62 -34.60
CA MET A 1 5.06 -32.38 -34.22
C MET A 1 3.86 -31.49 -34.49
N GLU A 2 2.89 -31.94 -35.28
CA GLU A 2 1.59 -31.30 -35.38
C GLU A 2 0.75 -31.77 -34.18
N GLY A 3 0.27 -30.81 -33.38
CA GLY A 3 -0.61 -31.09 -32.25
C GLY A 3 -1.92 -30.36 -32.46
N GLU A 4 -3.05 -31.07 -32.34
CA GLU A 4 -4.37 -30.47 -32.35
C GLU A 4 -4.78 -30.04 -30.94
N THR A 5 -5.34 -28.86 -30.82
CA THR A 5 -5.85 -28.33 -29.56
C THR A 5 -7.14 -29.05 -29.17
N GLN A 6 -7.11 -29.84 -28.10
CA GLN A 6 -8.32 -30.40 -27.48
C GLN A 6 -9.00 -29.37 -26.57
N LEU A 7 -9.61 -28.35 -27.19
CA LEU A 7 -10.29 -27.25 -26.49
C LEU A 7 -11.53 -27.71 -25.71
N ASP A 8 -12.07 -28.89 -26.04
CA ASP A 8 -13.24 -29.47 -25.39
C ASP A 8 -12.94 -30.22 -24.09
N ASN A 9 -11.67 -30.45 -23.76
CA ASN A 9 -11.30 -31.20 -22.57
C ASN A 9 -11.55 -30.38 -21.29
N LYS A 10 -12.54 -30.81 -20.50
CA LYS A 10 -12.96 -30.17 -19.24
C LYS A 10 -12.32 -30.77 -17.98
N ASP A 11 -11.45 -31.77 -18.10
CA ASP A 11 -10.75 -32.38 -16.95
C ASP A 11 -9.42 -31.68 -16.66
N PHE A 12 -9.49 -30.42 -16.22
CA PHE A 12 -8.31 -29.57 -16.01
C PHE A 12 -7.42 -29.97 -14.82
N LYS A 13 -7.90 -30.87 -13.95
CA LYS A 13 -7.13 -31.33 -12.79
C LYS A 13 -6.17 -32.47 -13.14
N ASN A 14 -6.58 -33.34 -14.07
CA ASN A 14 -5.78 -34.50 -14.47
C ASN A 14 -5.13 -34.35 -15.85
N THR A 15 -5.47 -33.30 -16.60
CA THR A 15 -4.88 -33.05 -17.92
C THR A 15 -3.48 -32.45 -17.80
N LEU A 16 -2.52 -33.07 -18.49
CA LEU A 16 -1.13 -32.64 -18.56
C LEU A 16 -1.06 -31.21 -19.13
N LYS A 17 -0.51 -30.27 -18.35
CA LYS A 17 -0.26 -28.91 -18.83
C LYS A 17 1.06 -28.93 -19.62
N LEU A 18 0.97 -28.77 -20.93
CA LEU A 18 2.14 -28.60 -21.78
C LEU A 18 2.79 -27.24 -21.48
N THR A 19 4.08 -27.27 -21.15
CA THR A 19 4.93 -26.08 -21.08
C THR A 19 5.83 -26.12 -22.32
N TRP A 20 5.86 -25.03 -23.07
CA TRP A 20 6.63 -24.92 -24.30
C TRP A 20 8.06 -24.52 -23.94
N LEU A 21 9.03 -25.28 -24.42
CA LEU A 21 10.44 -24.91 -24.37
C LEU A 21 10.88 -24.52 -25.78
N ALA A 22 11.53 -23.37 -25.92
CA ALA A 22 12.03 -22.93 -27.22
C ALA A 22 13.26 -23.74 -27.60
N GLU A 23 13.16 -24.56 -28.65
CA GLU A 23 14.32 -25.26 -29.21
C GLU A 23 15.10 -24.30 -30.11
N THR A 24 16.29 -23.88 -29.67
CA THR A 24 17.20 -23.02 -30.42
C THR A 24 18.59 -23.63 -30.42
N SER A 25 19.28 -23.55 -31.55
CA SER A 25 20.67 -24.02 -31.68
C SER A 25 21.66 -23.21 -30.84
N GLN A 26 21.28 -22.00 -30.39
CA GLN A 26 22.13 -21.15 -29.54
C GLN A 26 22.00 -21.45 -28.04
N ALA A 27 20.92 -22.12 -27.62
CA ALA A 27 20.67 -22.45 -26.22
C ALA A 27 20.00 -23.83 -26.13
N PRO A 28 20.80 -24.92 -26.10
CA PRO A 28 20.26 -26.27 -26.05
C PRO A 28 19.51 -26.51 -24.75
N LEU A 29 18.45 -27.31 -24.82
CA LEU A 29 17.66 -27.69 -23.65
C LEU A 29 18.47 -28.57 -22.70
N THR A 30 18.21 -28.41 -21.40
CA THR A 30 18.96 -29.11 -20.36
C THR A 30 18.25 -30.41 -19.98
N PRO A 31 18.88 -31.59 -20.04
CA PRO A 31 18.29 -32.82 -19.50
C PRO A 31 18.27 -32.78 -17.97
N VAL A 32 17.11 -33.04 -17.37
CA VAL A 32 16.91 -32.96 -15.92
C VAL A 32 16.22 -34.22 -15.43
N LYS A 33 16.69 -34.79 -14.32
CA LYS A 33 16.11 -35.92 -13.62
C LYS A 33 15.53 -35.45 -12.29
N CYS A 34 14.23 -35.62 -12.10
CA CYS A 34 13.53 -35.34 -10.85
C CYS A 34 13.34 -36.62 -10.04
N ILE A 35 13.64 -36.57 -8.75
CA ILE A 35 13.50 -37.70 -7.81
C ILE A 35 12.51 -37.32 -6.72
N HIS A 36 11.53 -38.18 -6.52
CA HIS A 36 10.55 -38.08 -5.44
C HIS A 36 10.74 -39.25 -4.47
N TYR A 37 10.80 -38.91 -3.18
CA TYR A 37 10.78 -39.89 -2.11
C TYR A 37 9.38 -39.95 -1.49
N ASP A 38 8.85 -41.16 -1.41
CA ASP A 38 7.60 -41.50 -0.75
C ASP A 38 7.84 -41.99 0.68
N ASN A 39 6.76 -42.16 1.44
CA ASN A 39 6.83 -42.72 2.77
C ASN A 39 7.48 -44.11 2.74
N ILE A 40 8.47 -44.32 3.62
CA ILE A 40 9.15 -45.61 3.82
C ILE A 40 8.19 -46.65 4.42
N MET A 41 7.17 -46.20 5.16
CA MET A 41 6.13 -47.06 5.73
C MET A 41 4.79 -46.77 5.05
N THR A 42 4.08 -47.82 4.65
CA THR A 42 2.73 -47.70 4.07
C THR A 42 1.66 -47.44 5.13
N LYS A 43 1.94 -47.75 6.40
CA LYS A 43 1.05 -47.53 7.55
C LYS A 43 1.70 -46.54 8.54
N ALA A 44 0.95 -45.50 8.93
CA ALA A 44 1.46 -44.41 9.77
C ALA A 44 1.65 -44.78 11.26
N LYS A 45 0.88 -45.74 11.77
CA LYS A 45 1.02 -46.32 13.12
C LYS A 45 0.77 -47.82 13.02
N LEU A 46 1.71 -48.64 13.51
CA LEU A 46 1.57 -50.09 13.60
C LEU A 46 0.83 -50.44 14.90
N ASP A 47 -0.11 -51.38 14.85
CA ASP A 47 -0.88 -51.84 16.00
C ASP A 47 -0.26 -53.12 16.61
N GLU A 48 -0.65 -53.47 17.86
CA GLU A 48 -0.18 -54.71 18.51
C GLU A 48 -0.65 -55.95 17.72
N GLY A 49 0.26 -56.52 16.92
CA GLY A 49 0.01 -57.64 16.02
C GLY A 49 0.55 -57.44 14.60
N ASP A 50 0.91 -56.21 14.23
CA ASP A 50 1.50 -55.90 12.93
C ASP A 50 2.99 -56.31 12.83
N THR A 51 3.35 -57.02 11.78
CA THR A 51 4.74 -57.36 11.43
C THR A 51 5.30 -56.28 10.49
N PHE A 52 6.37 -55.59 10.90
CA PHE A 52 6.82 -54.34 10.24
C PHE A 52 7.22 -54.55 8.78
N GLU A 53 7.79 -55.72 8.46
CA GLU A 53 8.26 -56.11 7.12
C GLU A 53 7.15 -56.04 6.08
N ASN A 54 5.90 -56.27 6.48
CA ASN A 54 4.73 -56.23 5.60
C ASN A 54 4.31 -54.80 5.22
N TYR A 55 4.82 -53.79 5.93
CA TYR A 55 4.45 -52.39 5.76
C TYR A 55 5.62 -51.51 5.28
N VAL A 56 6.78 -52.10 4.98
CA VAL A 56 7.91 -51.39 4.36
C VAL A 56 7.63 -51.15 2.87
N ASN A 57 7.69 -49.89 2.45
CA ASN A 57 7.62 -49.49 1.06
C ASN A 57 9.00 -49.57 0.40
N TYR A 58 9.29 -50.71 -0.23
CA TYR A 58 10.54 -50.92 -0.98
C TYR A 58 10.62 -50.10 -2.29
N ALA A 59 9.50 -49.51 -2.73
CA ALA A 59 9.42 -48.65 -3.92
C ALA A 59 9.24 -47.16 -3.53
N SER A 60 9.94 -46.73 -2.47
CA SER A 60 9.83 -45.36 -1.94
C SER A 60 10.56 -44.31 -2.79
N LYS A 61 11.37 -44.69 -3.78
CA LYS A 61 12.05 -43.75 -4.70
C LYS A 61 11.40 -43.82 -6.07
N ILE A 62 10.97 -42.67 -6.59
CA ILE A 62 10.41 -42.54 -7.93
C ILE A 62 11.23 -41.51 -8.71
N GLU A 63 11.70 -41.87 -9.90
CA GLU A 63 12.50 -41.00 -10.78
C GLU A 63 11.72 -40.63 -12.05
N TYR A 64 11.87 -39.40 -12.50
CA TYR A 64 11.25 -38.87 -13.71
C TYR A 64 12.25 -38.06 -14.52
N ASP A 65 12.43 -38.39 -15.79
CA ASP A 65 13.23 -37.60 -16.71
C ASP A 65 12.36 -36.52 -17.35
N ILE A 66 12.84 -35.27 -17.27
CA ILE A 66 12.21 -34.10 -17.86
C ILE A 66 13.23 -33.32 -18.69
N ILE A 67 12.73 -32.46 -19.57
CA ILE A 67 13.55 -31.50 -20.32
C ILE A 67 13.35 -30.13 -19.67
N GLY A 68 14.47 -29.49 -19.32
CA GLY A 68 14.54 -28.18 -18.69
C GLY A 68 14.98 -27.09 -19.67
N GLU A 69 14.75 -25.84 -19.29
CA GLU A 69 15.26 -24.69 -20.02
C GLU A 69 16.79 -24.58 -19.92
N PRO A 70 17.45 -23.85 -20.84
CA PRO A 70 18.92 -23.73 -20.86
C PRO A 70 19.52 -23.18 -19.55
N GLU A 71 18.81 -22.30 -18.84
CA GLU A 71 19.26 -21.72 -17.57
C GLU A 71 19.39 -22.78 -16.46
N MET A 72 18.69 -23.91 -16.54
CA MET A 72 18.83 -25.00 -15.56
C MET A 72 20.25 -25.62 -15.55
N ALA A 73 21.04 -25.41 -16.61
CA ALA A 73 22.44 -25.82 -16.64
C ALA A 73 23.31 -25.03 -15.64
N GLN A 74 22.86 -23.86 -15.18
CA GLN A 74 23.60 -23.00 -14.24
C GLN A 74 23.31 -23.31 -12.77
N LEU A 75 22.38 -24.25 -12.49
CA LEU A 75 22.03 -24.63 -11.12
C LEU A 75 23.23 -25.24 -10.41
N LYS A 76 23.45 -24.80 -9.18
CA LYS A 76 24.48 -25.33 -8.28
C LYS A 76 23.87 -26.33 -7.33
N LYS A 77 24.70 -27.25 -6.82
CA LYS A 77 24.30 -28.16 -5.76
C LYS A 77 23.81 -27.36 -4.54
N GLY A 78 22.59 -27.63 -4.08
CA GLY A 78 21.93 -26.94 -2.98
C GLY A 78 20.91 -25.89 -3.39
N ASP A 79 20.87 -25.49 -4.68
CA ASP A 79 19.89 -24.51 -5.15
C ASP A 79 18.47 -25.07 -5.07
N VAL A 80 17.54 -24.28 -4.56
CA VAL A 80 16.13 -24.64 -4.44
C VAL A 80 15.32 -23.92 -5.51
N ILE A 81 14.64 -24.68 -6.36
CA ILE A 81 13.82 -24.17 -7.46
C ILE A 81 12.40 -24.73 -7.40
N GLN A 82 11.45 -24.02 -8.00
CA GLN A 82 10.07 -24.47 -8.11
C GLN A 82 9.75 -24.80 -9.57
N ILE A 83 9.28 -26.03 -9.82
CA ILE A 83 8.94 -26.49 -11.18
C ILE A 83 7.42 -26.50 -11.35
N LEU A 84 6.92 -25.93 -12.46
CA LEU A 84 5.50 -25.92 -12.86
C LEU A 84 4.52 -25.38 -11.79
N ARG A 85 4.99 -24.53 -10.87
CA ARG A 85 4.24 -24.08 -9.67
C ARG A 85 3.69 -25.23 -8.82
N LYS A 86 4.32 -26.42 -8.89
CA LYS A 86 3.93 -27.65 -8.22
C LYS A 86 5.16 -28.26 -7.53
N GLY A 87 5.39 -27.84 -6.28
CA GLY A 87 6.44 -28.39 -5.43
C GLY A 87 7.81 -27.73 -5.58
N TYR A 88 8.57 -27.72 -4.49
CA TYR A 88 9.96 -27.25 -4.45
C TYR A 88 10.90 -28.43 -4.68
N TYR A 89 12.00 -28.17 -5.36
CA TYR A 89 13.06 -29.14 -5.63
C TYR A 89 14.40 -28.55 -5.25
N ILE A 90 15.28 -29.37 -4.69
CA ILE A 90 16.68 -29.02 -4.41
C ILE A 90 17.60 -29.72 -5.40
N CYS A 91 18.57 -29.00 -5.96
CA CYS A 91 19.57 -29.57 -6.85
C CYS A 91 20.59 -30.40 -6.05
N ASP A 92 20.62 -31.72 -6.25
CA ASP A 92 21.60 -32.62 -5.61
C ASP A 92 22.85 -32.85 -6.48
N ALA A 93 22.67 -32.84 -7.81
CA ALA A 93 23.77 -32.88 -8.76
C ALA A 93 23.53 -31.86 -9.90
N PRO A 94 24.42 -30.89 -10.11
CA PRO A 94 24.30 -29.92 -11.19
C PRO A 94 24.47 -30.61 -12.56
N TYR A 95 24.01 -29.94 -13.63
CA TYR A 95 24.26 -30.42 -14.99
C TYR A 95 25.74 -30.33 -15.32
N ASP A 96 26.29 -31.38 -15.93
CA ASP A 96 27.67 -31.40 -16.43
C ASP A 96 27.70 -31.76 -17.91
N ALA A 97 28.00 -30.74 -18.74
CA ALA A 97 28.10 -30.86 -20.18
C ALA A 97 29.29 -31.74 -20.63
N ALA A 98 30.35 -31.85 -19.83
CA ALA A 98 31.54 -32.63 -20.19
C ALA A 98 31.32 -34.14 -20.02
N THR A 99 30.52 -34.53 -19.01
CA THR A 99 30.18 -35.94 -18.72
C THR A 99 28.79 -36.35 -19.24
N GLN A 100 28.04 -35.42 -19.85
CA GLN A 100 26.63 -35.57 -20.24
C GLN A 100 25.73 -35.99 -19.07
N GLN A 101 26.09 -35.61 -17.85
CA GLN A 101 25.32 -35.93 -16.67
C GLN A 101 24.13 -34.97 -16.55
N SER A 102 22.91 -35.53 -16.54
CA SER A 102 21.67 -34.77 -16.31
C SER A 102 21.67 -34.09 -14.93
N CYS A 103 21.07 -32.90 -14.85
CA CYS A 103 20.83 -32.24 -13.56
C CYS A 103 19.89 -33.10 -12.71
N CYS A 104 20.22 -33.34 -11.44
CA CYS A 104 19.43 -34.15 -10.51
C CYS A 104 18.74 -33.26 -9.47
N LEU A 105 17.42 -33.34 -9.42
CA LEU A 105 16.57 -32.53 -8.54
C LEU A 105 15.78 -33.42 -7.58
N LEU A 106 15.90 -33.19 -6.27
CA LEU A 106 15.15 -33.91 -5.24
C LEU A 106 13.94 -33.09 -4.80
N ASN A 107 12.75 -33.69 -4.80
CA ASN A 107 11.55 -33.03 -4.32
C ASN A 107 11.62 -32.76 -2.79
N ILE A 108 11.32 -31.54 -2.38
CA ILE A 108 11.20 -31.14 -0.98
C ILE A 108 9.73 -31.30 -0.55
N PRO A 109 9.42 -32.19 0.42
CA PRO A 109 8.07 -32.31 0.96
C PRO A 109 7.66 -31.04 1.70
N ASP A 110 6.51 -30.45 1.36
CA ASP A 110 6.00 -29.21 1.96
C ASP A 110 5.07 -29.43 3.17
N GLY A 111 4.92 -30.69 3.60
CA GLY A 111 4.06 -31.09 4.72
C GLY A 111 2.55 -31.00 4.44
N GLY A 112 2.13 -30.65 3.21
CA GLY A 112 0.73 -30.61 2.82
C GLY A 112 0.18 -31.98 2.46
N THR A 113 -0.94 -32.41 3.05
CA THR A 113 -1.66 -33.65 2.67
C THR A 113 -2.46 -33.49 1.36
N LYS A 114 -1.85 -32.96 0.30
CA LYS A 114 -2.48 -32.88 -1.03
C LYS A 114 -1.93 -33.98 -1.92
N GLU A 115 -2.84 -34.75 -2.51
CA GLU A 115 -2.58 -35.94 -3.32
C GLU A 115 -1.55 -35.73 -4.44
N LYS A 116 -0.76 -36.78 -4.69
CA LYS A 116 0.22 -36.88 -5.78
C LYS A 116 -0.46 -36.75 -7.16
N PRO A 117 0.22 -36.20 -8.18
CA PRO A 117 -0.27 -36.25 -9.55
C PRO A 117 -0.28 -37.70 -10.08
N THR A 118 -1.46 -38.21 -10.43
CA THR A 118 -1.70 -39.59 -10.89
C THR A 118 -1.24 -39.87 -12.34
N SER A 119 -0.37 -39.05 -12.94
CA SER A 119 -0.06 -39.14 -14.37
C SER A 119 1.44 -39.20 -14.68
N LEU A 120 2.15 -40.13 -14.05
CA LEU A 120 3.48 -40.59 -14.49
C LEU A 120 3.56 -42.12 -14.33
N ARG A 121 2.63 -42.84 -14.97
CA ARG A 121 2.83 -44.25 -15.31
C ARG A 121 3.34 -44.30 -16.75
N ALA A 122 4.55 -44.81 -16.93
CA ALA A 122 5.09 -45.14 -18.24
C ALA A 122 4.13 -46.11 -18.95
N THR A 123 3.72 -45.74 -20.16
CA THR A 123 3.04 -46.63 -21.09
C THR A 123 4.04 -47.62 -21.65
N ASP A 124 4.04 -48.84 -21.11
CA ASP A 124 4.57 -49.99 -21.83
C ASP A 124 3.41 -50.83 -22.37
N ASN A 125 3.56 -51.19 -23.65
CA ASN A 125 2.78 -52.12 -24.48
C ASN A 125 1.65 -51.53 -25.34
N ALA A 126 2.03 -51.15 -26.56
CA ALA A 126 1.18 -51.17 -27.74
C ALA A 126 0.90 -52.63 -28.19
N ALA A 127 -0.38 -52.99 -28.39
CA ALA A 127 -0.77 -54.08 -29.29
C ALA A 127 -2.26 -54.01 -29.72
N ILE A 128 -2.46 -53.66 -31.00
CA ILE A 128 -3.40 -54.23 -32.00
C ILE A 128 -4.89 -54.47 -31.61
N LYS A 129 -5.81 -53.75 -32.28
CA LYS A 129 -6.95 -54.24 -33.12
C LYS A 129 -7.99 -53.13 -33.31
N SER A 130 -8.07 -52.52 -34.50
CA SER A 130 -8.93 -52.87 -35.65
C SER A 130 -10.42 -52.51 -35.50
N THR A 131 -10.83 -51.47 -36.26
CA THR A 131 -12.08 -51.32 -37.04
C THR A 131 -13.42 -51.82 -36.46
N GLY A 132 -14.39 -50.91 -36.35
CA GLY A 132 -15.81 -51.25 -36.24
C GLY A 132 -16.71 -50.01 -36.34
N ASP A 133 -17.62 -50.04 -37.29
CA ASP A 133 -18.60 -49.02 -37.70
C ASP A 133 -19.59 -48.52 -36.63
N LYS A 134 -20.14 -47.32 -36.92
CA LYS A 134 -21.44 -46.71 -36.55
C LYS A 134 -22.34 -47.45 -35.53
N LEU A 135 -22.95 -46.69 -34.59
CA LEU A 135 -24.40 -46.39 -34.56
C LEU A 135 -24.85 -45.61 -33.30
N THR A 136 -25.78 -44.70 -33.55
CA THR A 136 -26.69 -43.98 -32.63
C THR A 136 -27.56 -44.93 -31.77
N SER A 137 -27.86 -44.59 -30.50
CA SER A 137 -29.17 -44.78 -29.81
C SER A 137 -29.05 -44.32 -28.33
N SER A 138 -29.87 -43.36 -27.87
CA SER A 138 -31.19 -43.49 -27.19
C SER A 138 -31.12 -43.69 -25.67
N VAL A 139 -31.69 -42.73 -24.94
CA VAL A 139 -31.98 -42.75 -23.50
C VAL A 139 -32.95 -43.90 -23.20
N VAL A 140 -32.55 -44.79 -22.29
CA VAL A 140 -33.42 -45.85 -21.75
C VAL A 140 -34.18 -45.29 -20.55
N SER A 141 -35.43 -44.89 -20.75
CA SER A 141 -36.39 -44.67 -19.66
C SER A 141 -37.18 -45.97 -19.44
N GLY A 142 -36.92 -46.65 -18.33
CA GLY A 142 -37.65 -47.85 -17.92
C GLY A 142 -38.35 -47.65 -16.57
N PRO A 143 -39.48 -48.33 -16.31
CA PRO A 143 -40.28 -48.17 -15.08
C PRO A 143 -39.52 -48.51 -13.79
N GLU A 144 -38.40 -49.25 -13.91
CA GLU A 144 -37.53 -49.64 -12.80
C GLU A 144 -36.71 -48.45 -12.24
N VAL A 145 -36.31 -47.49 -13.10
CA VAL A 145 -35.54 -46.30 -12.70
C VAL A 145 -36.44 -45.26 -12.01
N ASP A 146 -37.69 -45.16 -12.42
CA ASP A 146 -38.68 -44.26 -11.80
C ASP A 146 -39.07 -44.75 -10.39
N GLN A 147 -39.28 -46.06 -10.21
CA GLN A 147 -39.54 -46.65 -8.89
C GLN A 147 -38.33 -46.50 -7.94
N LEU A 148 -37.10 -46.65 -8.46
CA LEU A 148 -35.90 -46.46 -7.66
C LEU A 148 -35.73 -44.98 -7.25
N THR A 149 -36.07 -44.05 -8.14
CA THR A 149 -36.06 -42.60 -7.86
C THR A 149 -37.04 -42.24 -6.75
N GLU A 150 -38.26 -42.78 -6.80
CA GLU A 150 -39.29 -42.56 -5.77
C GLU A 150 -38.84 -43.10 -4.39
N ARG A 151 -38.20 -44.29 -4.36
CA ARG A 151 -37.64 -44.87 -3.13
C ARG A 151 -36.51 -44.03 -2.54
N ILE A 152 -35.65 -43.43 -3.37
CA ILE A 152 -34.58 -42.52 -2.92
C ILE A 152 -35.18 -41.25 -2.30
N VAL A 153 -36.24 -40.70 -2.88
CA VAL A 153 -36.93 -39.51 -2.33
C VAL A 153 -37.57 -39.83 -0.98
N LEU A 154 -38.36 -40.90 -0.89
CA LEU A 154 -39.04 -41.32 0.34
C LEU A 154 -38.05 -41.63 1.48
N GLN A 155 -36.95 -42.34 1.17
CA GLN A 155 -35.93 -42.63 2.17
C GLN A 155 -35.18 -41.36 2.60
N GLY A 156 -35.00 -40.39 1.71
CA GLY A 156 -34.44 -39.08 2.01
C GLY A 156 -35.32 -38.25 2.96
N GLU A 157 -36.64 -38.30 2.78
CA GLU A 157 -37.61 -37.66 3.69
C GLU A 157 -37.62 -38.33 5.07
N LYS A 158 -37.62 -39.67 5.10
CA LYS A 158 -37.53 -40.44 6.36
C LYS A 158 -36.28 -40.09 7.18
N VAL A 159 -35.12 -39.93 6.55
CA VAL A 159 -33.89 -39.47 7.23
C VAL A 159 -34.05 -38.05 7.79
N ARG A 160 -34.77 -37.17 7.08
CA ARG A 160 -35.02 -35.79 7.50
C ARG A 160 -35.95 -35.74 8.72
N ASP A 161 -37.00 -36.54 8.71
CA ASP A 161 -37.97 -36.63 9.81
C ASP A 161 -37.34 -37.26 11.06
N LEU A 162 -36.54 -38.32 10.90
CA LEU A 162 -35.81 -38.95 12.01
C LEU A 162 -34.79 -38.00 12.65
N LYS A 163 -34.17 -37.10 11.86
CA LYS A 163 -33.27 -36.06 12.37
C LYS A 163 -34.01 -34.88 13.00
N ALA A 164 -35.24 -34.58 12.57
CA ALA A 164 -36.06 -33.50 13.13
C ALA A 164 -36.65 -33.88 14.50
N ASN A 165 -36.88 -35.17 14.77
CA ASN A 165 -37.42 -35.65 16.03
C ASN A 165 -36.33 -35.92 17.08
N LYS A 166 -36.24 -35.07 18.12
CA LYS A 166 -35.21 -35.11 19.19
C LYS A 166 -35.24 -36.35 20.08
N SER A 167 -36.22 -37.25 19.93
CA SER A 167 -36.34 -38.52 20.67
C SER A 167 -35.86 -39.76 19.91
N THR A 168 -35.26 -39.60 18.73
CA THR A 168 -34.78 -40.73 17.90
C THR A 168 -33.31 -41.06 18.21
N SER A 169 -32.98 -42.35 18.34
CA SER A 169 -31.60 -42.80 18.57
C SER A 169 -30.69 -42.48 17.38
N LYS A 170 -29.42 -42.11 17.65
CA LYS A 170 -28.40 -41.88 16.61
C LYS A 170 -28.16 -43.13 15.75
N ASP A 171 -28.37 -44.32 16.32
CA ASP A 171 -28.19 -45.57 15.59
C ASP A 171 -29.27 -45.76 14.52
N ASP A 172 -30.52 -45.38 14.80
CA ASP A 172 -31.63 -45.47 13.85
C ASP A 172 -31.46 -44.50 12.67
N VAL A 173 -30.94 -43.30 12.95
CA VAL A 173 -30.58 -42.32 11.90
C VAL A 173 -29.44 -42.85 11.02
N ASN A 174 -28.43 -43.48 11.62
CA ASN A 174 -27.30 -44.03 10.87
C ASN A 174 -27.70 -45.21 9.98
N VAL A 175 -28.62 -46.06 10.44
CA VAL A 175 -29.18 -47.16 9.63
C VAL A 175 -29.94 -46.61 8.42
N ALA A 176 -30.83 -45.62 8.62
CA ALA A 176 -31.60 -45.02 7.53
C ALA A 176 -30.72 -44.29 6.51
N VAL A 177 -29.62 -43.65 6.95
CA VAL A 177 -28.63 -43.00 6.07
C VAL A 177 -27.85 -44.04 5.25
N LYS A 178 -27.45 -45.18 5.83
CA LYS A 178 -26.77 -46.25 5.08
C LYS A 178 -27.65 -46.80 3.95
N GLU A 179 -28.94 -47.00 4.23
CA GLU A 179 -29.91 -47.46 3.23
C GLU A 179 -30.09 -46.44 2.09
N LEU A 180 -30.11 -45.14 2.40
CA LEU A 180 -30.16 -44.09 1.38
C LEU A 180 -28.92 -44.06 0.48
N VAL A 181 -27.74 -44.36 1.02
CA VAL A 181 -26.49 -44.43 0.23
C VAL A 181 -26.53 -45.63 -0.72
N LEU A 182 -26.97 -46.80 -0.25
CA LEU A 182 -27.10 -48.00 -1.08
C LEU A 182 -28.07 -47.79 -2.25
N LEU A 183 -29.22 -47.16 -2.01
CA LEU A 183 -30.20 -46.86 -3.08
C LEU A 183 -29.61 -45.89 -4.14
N LYS A 184 -28.79 -44.93 -3.73
CA LYS A 184 -28.11 -44.02 -4.66
C LYS A 184 -26.99 -44.70 -5.45
N GLU A 185 -26.28 -45.66 -4.87
CA GLU A 185 -25.31 -46.49 -5.58
C GLU A 185 -26.00 -47.39 -6.62
N GLU A 186 -27.15 -47.96 -6.28
CA GLU A 186 -27.96 -48.75 -7.20
C GLU A 186 -28.46 -47.89 -8.37
N TYR A 187 -28.90 -46.66 -8.11
CA TYR A 187 -29.26 -45.70 -9.17
C TYR A 187 -28.08 -45.35 -10.07
N LYS A 188 -26.88 -45.17 -9.50
CA LYS A 188 -25.64 -44.92 -10.25
C LYS A 188 -25.24 -46.12 -11.11
N LYS A 189 -25.45 -47.35 -10.63
CA LYS A 189 -25.20 -48.59 -11.41
C LYS A 189 -26.17 -48.74 -12.58
N LEU A 190 -27.45 -48.42 -12.38
CA LEU A 190 -28.49 -48.56 -13.41
C LEU A 190 -28.46 -47.45 -14.48
N THR A 191 -28.18 -46.21 -14.07
CA THR A 191 -28.27 -45.03 -14.96
C THR A 191 -26.91 -44.50 -15.44
N GLY A 192 -25.81 -44.99 -14.85
CA GLY A 192 -24.46 -44.48 -15.09
C GLY A 192 -24.19 -43.07 -14.54
N SER A 193 -25.18 -42.44 -13.89
CA SER A 193 -25.13 -41.04 -13.43
C SER A 193 -25.46 -40.92 -11.93
N GLU A 194 -24.86 -39.94 -11.25
CA GLU A 194 -25.18 -39.67 -9.85
C GLU A 194 -26.55 -39.00 -9.68
N TYR A 195 -27.32 -39.47 -8.71
CA TYR A 195 -28.66 -38.94 -8.42
C TYR A 195 -28.61 -37.48 -7.94
N LYS A 196 -29.27 -36.57 -8.66
CA LYS A 196 -29.40 -35.14 -8.31
C LYS A 196 -30.87 -34.81 -7.97
N PRO A 197 -31.17 -34.26 -6.78
CA PRO A 197 -32.53 -33.90 -6.41
C PRO A 197 -32.99 -32.64 -7.15
N SER A 198 -34.02 -32.74 -7.97
CA SER A 198 -34.67 -31.63 -8.69
C SER A 198 -35.82 -31.04 -7.84
N ASN A 199 -35.72 -29.75 -7.50
CA ASN A 199 -36.83 -28.98 -6.93
C ASN A 199 -37.92 -28.78 -7.99
N THR A 200 -39.15 -29.21 -7.71
CA THR A 200 -40.36 -28.79 -8.44
C THR A 200 -41.37 -28.24 -7.43
N SER A 201 -41.95 -27.08 -7.74
CA SER A 201 -43.02 -26.44 -6.96
C SER A 201 -44.22 -26.14 -7.85
N ALA A 202 -45.42 -26.30 -7.25
CA ALA A 202 -46.77 -25.91 -7.68
C ALA A 202 -47.41 -26.76 -8.80
N THR A 203 -48.70 -27.14 -8.74
CA THR A 203 -49.91 -26.34 -8.47
C THR A 203 -51.07 -27.30 -8.07
N THR A 204 -52.19 -26.91 -7.43
CA THR A 204 -53.46 -26.57 -8.12
C THR A 204 -54.52 -25.96 -7.15
N ALA A 205 -55.07 -24.81 -7.56
CA ALA A 205 -56.47 -24.34 -7.48
C ALA A 205 -57.21 -23.91 -6.19
N GLN A 206 -57.67 -22.64 -6.28
CA GLN A 206 -59.06 -22.12 -6.17
C GLN A 206 -59.63 -21.55 -4.84
N LYS A 207 -59.75 -20.21 -4.87
CA LYS A 207 -60.89 -19.32 -4.59
C LYS A 207 -62.06 -19.75 -3.66
N GLU A 208 -62.28 -18.85 -2.69
CA GLU A 208 -63.51 -18.09 -2.36
C GLU A 208 -64.21 -18.29 -0.99
N ASN A 209 -64.29 -17.14 -0.30
CA ASN A 209 -65.41 -16.56 0.47
C ASN A 209 -65.51 -16.64 2.02
N LYS A 210 -65.70 -15.41 2.56
CA LYS A 210 -66.36 -14.94 3.80
C LYS A 210 -65.61 -14.89 5.15
N LYS A 211 -65.35 -13.64 5.58
CA LYS A 211 -65.38 -13.11 6.98
C LYS A 211 -66.73 -13.44 7.68
N PRO A 212 -66.91 -13.37 9.03
CA PRO A 212 -66.19 -12.50 10.00
C PRO A 212 -65.84 -13.07 11.42
N ILE A 213 -64.78 -12.51 12.00
CA ILE A 213 -64.54 -12.04 13.40
C ILE A 213 -64.94 -12.96 14.58
N THR A 214 -63.95 -13.25 15.46
CA THR A 214 -64.07 -13.06 16.92
C THR A 214 -62.70 -12.79 17.56
N ASN A 215 -62.63 -11.68 18.31
CA ASN A 215 -61.52 -11.25 19.16
C ASN A 215 -61.43 -12.14 20.41
N SER A 216 -60.27 -12.75 20.67
CA SER A 216 -59.90 -13.16 22.05
C SER A 216 -58.41 -13.45 22.27
N THR A 217 -57.56 -13.56 21.25
CA THR A 217 -56.14 -13.98 21.41
C THR A 217 -55.10 -12.85 21.43
N SER A 218 -55.46 -11.59 21.15
CA SER A 218 -54.46 -10.49 21.11
C SER A 218 -54.13 -9.89 22.48
N ASN A 219 -55.02 -10.02 23.47
CA ASN A 219 -54.89 -9.30 24.75
C ASN A 219 -53.96 -10.03 25.77
N GLU A 220 -53.75 -11.33 25.63
CA GLU A 220 -52.84 -12.11 26.48
C GLU A 220 -51.39 -12.07 25.97
N ALA A 221 -51.20 -12.09 24.65
CA ALA A 221 -49.88 -11.97 24.02
C ALA A 221 -49.25 -10.59 24.30
N GLU A 222 -50.03 -9.50 24.21
CA GLU A 222 -49.53 -8.15 24.52
C GLU A 222 -49.12 -8.00 25.99
N LYS A 223 -49.91 -8.57 26.93
CA LYS A 223 -49.55 -8.57 28.35
C LYS A 223 -48.28 -9.37 28.65
N LEU A 224 -48.09 -10.52 28.01
CA LEU A 224 -46.85 -11.30 28.15
C LEU A 224 -45.64 -10.55 27.57
N ALA A 225 -45.80 -9.89 26.41
CA ALA A 225 -44.73 -9.09 25.81
C ALA A 225 -44.29 -7.91 26.71
N GLU A 226 -45.26 -7.26 27.37
CA GLU A 226 -44.97 -6.18 28.31
C GLU A 226 -44.26 -6.71 29.58
N GLN A 227 -44.65 -7.88 30.08
CA GLN A 227 -43.97 -8.53 31.21
C GLN A 227 -42.54 -8.99 30.86
N ILE A 228 -42.32 -9.50 29.66
CA ILE A 228 -40.97 -9.87 29.17
C ILE A 228 -40.07 -8.64 29.10
N THR A 229 -40.60 -7.52 28.62
CA THR A 229 -39.85 -6.25 28.55
C THR A 229 -39.48 -5.76 29.95
N ARG A 230 -40.45 -5.68 30.87
CA ARG A 230 -40.22 -5.26 32.27
C ARG A 230 -39.22 -6.15 33.01
N GLN A 231 -39.31 -7.48 32.81
CA GLN A 231 -38.38 -8.41 33.43
C GLN A 231 -36.98 -8.33 32.79
N GLY A 232 -36.90 -8.04 31.50
CA GLY A 232 -35.63 -7.79 30.80
C GLY A 232 -34.90 -6.55 31.35
N ASP A 233 -35.64 -5.48 31.62
CA ASP A 233 -35.07 -4.26 32.19
C ASP A 233 -34.63 -4.47 33.64
N LYS A 234 -35.42 -5.20 34.44
CA LYS A 234 -35.02 -5.58 35.80
C LYS A 234 -33.72 -6.39 35.84
N VAL A 235 -33.52 -7.32 34.89
CA VAL A 235 -32.25 -8.07 34.77
C VAL A 235 -31.09 -7.15 34.40
N ARG A 236 -31.34 -6.14 33.57
CA ARG A 236 -30.33 -5.14 33.16
C ARG A 236 -29.91 -4.28 34.34
N ASP A 237 -30.87 -3.83 35.14
CA ASP A 237 -30.64 -3.02 36.35
C ASP A 237 -29.90 -3.81 37.44
N LEU A 238 -30.29 -5.08 37.67
CA LEU A 238 -29.62 -5.96 38.63
C LEU A 238 -28.17 -6.27 38.23
N LYS A 239 -27.87 -6.34 36.93
CA LYS A 239 -26.50 -6.51 36.41
C LYS A 239 -25.68 -5.22 36.42
N ALA A 240 -26.34 -4.06 36.34
CA ALA A 240 -25.68 -2.76 36.41
C ALA A 240 -25.24 -2.40 37.84
N ASN A 241 -25.94 -2.91 38.86
CA ASN A 241 -25.56 -2.74 40.26
C ASN A 241 -24.51 -3.79 40.70
N LYS A 242 -23.27 -3.34 40.94
CA LYS A 242 -22.12 -4.20 41.31
C LYS A 242 -22.24 -4.90 42.67
N SER A 243 -23.26 -4.58 43.47
CA SER A 243 -23.48 -5.17 44.80
C SER A 243 -24.57 -6.24 44.85
N THR A 244 -25.17 -6.61 43.70
CA THR A 244 -26.24 -7.63 43.66
C THR A 244 -25.67 -9.06 43.67
N PRO A 245 -26.16 -9.97 44.54
CA PRO A 245 -25.74 -11.37 44.54
C PRO A 245 -26.01 -12.07 43.20
N LYS A 246 -25.06 -12.89 42.73
CA LYS A 246 -25.17 -13.63 41.45
C LYS A 246 -26.38 -14.57 41.39
N GLU A 247 -26.83 -15.07 42.54
CA GLU A 247 -28.00 -15.94 42.67
C GLU A 247 -29.30 -15.21 42.29
N GLU A 248 -29.46 -13.93 42.68
CA GLU A 248 -30.64 -13.13 42.31
C GLU A 248 -30.66 -12.77 40.82
N ILE A 249 -29.50 -12.48 40.23
CA ILE A 249 -29.38 -12.23 38.79
C ILE A 249 -29.76 -13.51 38.02
N THR A 250 -29.32 -14.67 38.49
CA THR A 250 -29.57 -15.96 37.84
C THR A 250 -31.05 -16.36 37.95
N ALA A 251 -31.69 -16.11 39.10
CA ALA A 251 -33.12 -16.31 39.28
C ALA A 251 -33.96 -15.38 38.37
N ALA A 252 -33.59 -14.11 38.25
CA ALA A 252 -34.29 -13.14 37.41
C ALA A 252 -34.15 -13.45 35.90
N VAL A 253 -32.98 -13.92 35.47
CA VAL A 253 -32.74 -14.42 34.10
C VAL A 253 -33.56 -15.68 33.81
N GLY A 254 -33.65 -16.59 34.78
CA GLY A 254 -34.48 -17.81 34.66
C GLY A 254 -35.96 -17.50 34.47
N GLN A 255 -36.50 -16.50 35.18
CA GLN A 255 -37.89 -16.04 34.98
C GLN A 255 -38.10 -15.40 33.60
N LEU A 256 -37.14 -14.62 33.10
CA LEU A 256 -37.21 -14.03 31.77
C LEU A 256 -37.26 -15.09 30.67
N LEU A 257 -36.50 -16.18 30.82
CA LEU A 257 -36.49 -17.28 29.86
C LEU A 257 -37.80 -18.05 29.85
N LYS A 258 -38.40 -18.31 31.02
CA LYS A 258 -39.73 -18.95 31.12
C LYS A 258 -40.83 -18.11 30.46
N LEU A 259 -40.85 -16.80 30.70
CA LEU A 259 -41.84 -15.90 30.08
C LEU A 259 -41.70 -15.85 28.55
N LYS A 260 -40.46 -15.88 28.03
CA LYS A 260 -40.21 -15.96 26.57
C LYS A 260 -40.64 -17.29 25.97
N GLU A 261 -40.48 -18.40 26.69
CA GLU A 261 -40.94 -19.71 26.26
C GLU A 261 -42.47 -19.78 26.23
N GLU A 262 -43.16 -19.25 27.26
CA GLU A 262 -44.62 -19.13 27.29
C GLU A 262 -45.15 -18.26 26.13
N TYR A 263 -44.51 -17.11 25.84
CA TYR A 263 -44.88 -16.28 24.69
C TYR A 263 -44.70 -17.01 23.35
N LYS A 264 -43.62 -17.80 23.21
CA LYS A 264 -43.36 -18.60 22.00
C LYS A 264 -44.37 -19.72 21.83
N THR A 265 -44.80 -20.37 22.91
CA THR A 265 -45.84 -21.41 22.86
C THR A 265 -47.22 -20.83 22.50
N LEU A 266 -47.51 -19.58 22.91
CA LEU A 266 -48.81 -18.95 22.67
C LEU A 266 -48.92 -18.29 21.28
N THR A 267 -47.82 -17.73 20.75
CA THR A 267 -47.82 -16.93 19.51
C THR A 267 -47.11 -17.58 18.32
N GLY A 268 -46.40 -18.69 18.54
CA GLY A 268 -45.66 -19.41 17.51
C GLY A 268 -44.46 -18.66 16.91
N THR A 269 -44.11 -17.49 17.44
CA THR A 269 -43.04 -16.62 16.94
C THR A 269 -42.14 -16.12 18.07
N ASP A 270 -40.85 -15.95 17.81
CA ASP A 270 -39.90 -15.37 18.76
C ASP A 270 -40.07 -13.84 18.81
N VAL A 271 -40.04 -13.24 20.01
CA VAL A 271 -40.22 -11.78 20.22
C VAL A 271 -39.10 -10.99 19.50
N PRO A 272 -39.41 -9.97 18.68
CA PRO A 272 -38.40 -9.19 17.97
C PRO A 272 -37.62 -8.25 18.92
N SER A 273 -36.29 -8.23 18.82
CA SER A 273 -35.42 -7.36 19.64
C SER A 273 -35.37 -5.95 19.08
N SER A 274 -35.88 -4.96 19.82
CA SER A 274 -35.67 -3.53 19.54
C SER A 274 -34.25 -3.10 19.92
N GLY A 275 -33.55 -2.45 18.98
CA GLY A 275 -32.19 -1.95 19.12
C GLY A 275 -32.06 -0.69 19.99
N ALA A 276 -30.81 -0.30 20.23
CA ALA A 276 -30.46 0.95 20.91
C ALA A 276 -29.47 1.76 20.08
N ALA A 277 -29.90 2.97 19.70
CA ALA A 277 -29.08 4.07 19.26
C ALA A 277 -28.38 4.73 20.47
N SER A 278 -27.20 5.31 20.21
CA SER A 278 -26.41 6.07 21.18
C SER A 278 -26.73 7.57 21.11
N ALA A 279 -26.68 8.26 22.25
CA ALA A 279 -26.32 9.67 22.31
C ALA A 279 -25.53 9.97 23.60
N ARG A 280 -24.28 10.44 23.44
CA ARG A 280 -23.51 11.50 24.17
C ARG A 280 -23.77 11.66 25.69
N LYS A 281 -22.79 11.82 26.60
CA LYS A 281 -21.68 12.82 26.64
C LYS A 281 -20.80 12.66 27.92
N GLU A 282 -19.53 13.10 27.84
CA GLU A 282 -18.65 13.76 28.87
C GLU A 282 -18.51 13.22 30.32
N LYS A 283 -17.24 13.04 30.78
CA LYS A 283 -16.63 13.96 31.78
C LYS A 283 -15.14 13.73 32.12
N GLU A 284 -14.54 14.86 32.49
CA GLU A 284 -13.19 15.15 32.98
C GLU A 284 -12.83 14.63 34.39
N LYS A 285 -11.56 14.90 34.74
CA LYS A 285 -10.59 14.41 35.74
C LYS A 285 -10.84 14.69 37.27
N LYS A 286 -10.37 13.71 38.09
CA LYS A 286 -9.53 13.73 39.35
C LYS A 286 -10.04 14.43 40.65
N PRO A 287 -9.44 14.19 41.87
CA PRO A 287 -8.10 13.62 42.20
C PRO A 287 -7.91 12.62 43.40
N ALA A 288 -6.75 11.94 43.36
CA ALA A 288 -5.78 11.48 44.41
C ALA A 288 -6.28 10.61 45.61
N ALA A 289 -5.62 9.54 46.10
CA ALA A 289 -4.22 9.41 46.52
C ALA A 289 -3.84 7.98 47.01
N ALA A 290 -2.55 7.65 46.88
CA ALA A 290 -1.68 6.79 47.70
C ALA A 290 -1.74 5.23 47.68
N ALA A 291 -0.57 4.67 47.33
CA ALA A 291 0.20 3.58 47.98
C ALA A 291 0.50 2.29 47.17
N ALA A 292 1.64 2.34 46.47
CA ALA A 292 2.81 1.44 46.47
C ALA A 292 2.74 -0.12 46.42
N ALA A 293 3.61 -0.65 45.53
CA ALA A 293 4.48 -1.83 45.62
C ALA A 293 4.00 -3.21 45.10
N ALA A 294 4.56 -3.64 43.94
CA ALA A 294 5.51 -4.78 43.80
C ALA A 294 5.65 -5.27 42.33
N LYS A 295 6.86 -5.70 41.95
CA LYS A 295 7.40 -5.97 40.59
C LYS A 295 7.24 -7.42 40.10
N LYS A 296 7.06 -7.54 38.76
CA LYS A 296 7.64 -8.47 37.73
C LYS A 296 7.39 -10.00 37.81
N PRO A 297 7.63 -10.79 36.71
CA PRO A 297 7.86 -10.44 35.28
C PRO A 297 7.06 -11.29 34.26
N GLU A 298 6.93 -10.82 33.02
CA GLU A 298 6.68 -11.66 31.83
C GLU A 298 7.97 -11.83 31.03
N HIS A 299 8.16 -13.04 30.50
CA HIS A 299 9.37 -13.57 29.90
C HIS A 299 9.33 -13.42 28.37
N GLU A 300 10.47 -13.02 27.82
CA GLU A 300 10.81 -12.99 26.40
C GLU A 300 10.66 -14.36 25.71
N GLN A 301 10.38 -14.32 24.40
CA GLN A 301 11.11 -15.17 23.44
C GLN A 301 11.31 -14.45 22.10
N ASN A 302 12.60 -14.35 21.74
CA ASN A 302 13.21 -13.78 20.54
C ASN A 302 12.80 -14.46 19.23
N SER A 303 12.72 -13.67 18.16
CA SER A 303 13.19 -14.07 16.83
C SER A 303 13.98 -12.94 16.19
N THR A 304 15.26 -13.19 16.01
CA THR A 304 16.32 -12.40 15.38
C THR A 304 16.07 -12.11 13.90
N SER A 305 16.21 -10.85 13.48
CA SER A 305 16.60 -10.48 12.12
C SER A 305 17.48 -9.23 12.14
N ALA A 306 18.56 -9.30 11.37
CA ALA A 306 19.71 -8.41 11.33
C ALA A 306 19.37 -6.93 11.07
N HIS A 307 19.98 -6.05 11.86
CA HIS A 307 20.02 -4.61 11.59
C HIS A 307 21.30 -4.30 10.80
N THR A 308 21.13 -3.76 9.60
CA THR A 308 22.15 -3.07 8.82
C THR A 308 22.10 -1.58 9.12
N ASP A 309 23.29 -0.99 9.29
CA ASP A 309 23.58 0.41 9.61
C ASP A 309 22.95 1.44 8.65
N SER A 310 22.50 2.58 9.18
CA SER A 310 22.09 3.74 8.38
C SER A 310 22.83 5.02 8.79
N LYS A 311 23.56 5.59 7.81
CA LYS A 311 24.12 6.95 7.83
C LYS A 311 22.99 7.99 7.81
N LYS A 312 23.18 9.10 8.53
CA LYS A 312 22.29 10.27 8.57
C LYS A 312 21.94 10.76 7.15
N GLN A 313 20.71 10.46 6.72
CA GLN A 313 20.11 10.96 5.48
C GLN A 313 19.00 11.95 5.88
N THR A 314 18.93 13.12 5.25
CA THR A 314 17.79 14.04 5.42
C THR A 314 16.50 13.26 5.13
N LYS A 315 15.51 13.27 6.04
CA LYS A 315 14.22 12.54 5.91
C LYS A 315 13.38 12.93 4.67
N LEU A 316 13.84 13.87 3.86
CA LEU A 316 13.24 14.27 2.58
C LEU A 316 13.46 13.21 1.47
N GLY A 317 14.58 12.49 1.49
CA GLY A 317 14.89 11.45 0.50
C GLY A 317 14.08 10.17 0.69
N ILE A 318 14.13 9.26 -0.27
CA ILE A 318 13.57 7.91 -0.10
C ILE A 318 14.52 7.09 0.77
N GLU A 319 14.01 6.57 1.89
CA GLU A 319 14.78 5.87 2.93
C GLU A 319 14.90 4.37 2.64
N TYR A 320 13.84 3.78 2.09
CA TYR A 320 13.80 2.36 1.75
C TYR A 320 14.34 2.14 0.35
N LYS A 321 15.11 1.09 0.15
CA LYS A 321 15.55 0.68 -1.19
C LYS A 321 14.51 -0.24 -1.83
N LYS A 322 14.25 -0.04 -3.13
CA LYS A 322 13.25 -0.76 -3.92
C LYS A 322 13.48 -2.28 -3.93
N GLU A 323 14.74 -2.69 -3.85
CA GLU A 323 15.21 -4.07 -3.93
C GLU A 323 15.12 -4.81 -2.59
N GLU A 324 15.15 -4.05 -1.49
CA GLU A 324 15.12 -4.56 -0.12
C GLU A 324 13.69 -4.57 0.43
N ASP A 325 12.99 -3.43 0.35
CA ASP A 325 11.59 -3.29 0.79
C ASP A 325 10.75 -2.50 -0.22
N LEU A 326 10.16 -3.24 -1.17
CA LEU A 326 9.33 -2.67 -2.22
C LEU A 326 8.05 -2.01 -1.68
N ALA A 327 7.47 -2.52 -0.59
CA ALA A 327 6.19 -2.04 -0.10
C ALA A 327 6.34 -0.66 0.55
N ASP A 328 7.34 -0.51 1.42
CA ASP A 328 7.62 0.76 2.08
C ASP A 328 8.28 1.76 1.12
N TRP A 329 9.14 1.30 0.19
CA TRP A 329 9.64 2.12 -0.91
C TRP A 329 8.49 2.71 -1.72
N TYR A 330 7.56 1.87 -2.19
CA TYR A 330 6.44 2.34 -3.01
C TYR A 330 5.58 3.35 -2.25
N GLY A 331 5.29 3.05 -0.97
CA GLY A 331 4.56 3.94 -0.09
C GLY A 331 5.26 5.29 0.10
N GLN A 332 6.59 5.33 0.21
CA GLN A 332 7.34 6.58 0.29
C GLN A 332 7.35 7.34 -1.04
N VAL A 333 7.58 6.67 -2.16
CA VAL A 333 7.65 7.32 -3.49
C VAL A 333 6.35 8.02 -3.84
N VAL A 334 5.20 7.35 -3.66
CA VAL A 334 3.91 7.97 -4.02
C VAL A 334 3.48 9.11 -3.08
N ARG A 335 3.97 9.12 -1.83
CA ARG A 335 3.67 10.17 -0.83
C ARG A 335 4.65 11.34 -0.94
N LYS A 336 5.96 11.07 -0.85
CA LYS A 336 7.03 12.08 -0.96
C LYS A 336 7.10 12.67 -2.37
N GLY A 337 6.72 11.91 -3.39
CA GLY A 337 6.55 12.40 -4.77
C GLY A 337 5.22 13.14 -5.03
N GLU A 338 4.47 13.47 -3.97
CA GLU A 338 3.25 14.28 -4.05
C GLU A 338 2.17 13.75 -5.01
N LEU A 339 2.15 12.45 -5.28
CA LEU A 339 1.15 11.83 -6.15
C LEU A 339 -0.16 11.59 -5.41
N ILE A 340 -0.09 11.14 -4.16
CA ILE A 340 -1.28 10.83 -3.35
C ILE A 340 -1.20 11.43 -1.95
N GLU A 341 -2.37 11.60 -1.35
CA GLU A 341 -2.53 11.81 0.09
C GLU A 341 -3.39 10.68 0.67
N ASN A 342 -3.07 10.22 1.87
CA ASN A 342 -3.88 9.21 2.55
C ASN A 342 -5.21 9.82 2.99
N TYR A 343 -6.29 9.06 2.82
CA TYR A 343 -7.61 9.44 3.32
C TYR A 343 -7.97 8.63 4.57
N ASP A 344 -8.90 9.14 5.38
CA ASP A 344 -9.34 8.50 6.62
C ASP A 344 -10.10 7.18 6.35
N VAL A 345 -10.78 7.09 5.21
CA VAL A 345 -11.37 5.83 4.73
C VAL A 345 -10.29 4.94 4.11
N SER A 346 -9.98 3.84 4.81
CA SER A 346 -9.04 2.82 4.34
C SER A 346 -9.30 2.39 2.90
N GLY A 347 -8.24 2.33 2.09
CA GLY A 347 -8.29 1.93 0.69
C GLY A 347 -8.77 3.01 -0.28
N CYS A 348 -9.05 4.22 0.22
CA CYS A 348 -9.31 5.41 -0.58
C CYS A 348 -8.13 6.38 -0.45
N TYR A 349 -7.79 7.07 -1.54
CA TYR A 349 -6.63 7.96 -1.61
C TYR A 349 -7.01 9.21 -2.39
N ILE A 350 -6.50 10.36 -1.97
CA ILE A 350 -6.68 11.61 -2.71
C ILE A 350 -5.64 11.63 -3.83
N LEU A 351 -6.08 11.78 -5.08
CA LEU A 351 -5.20 12.00 -6.22
C LEU A 351 -4.81 13.48 -6.28
N ARG A 352 -3.56 13.80 -5.92
CA ARG A 352 -3.05 15.17 -5.95
C ARG A 352 -2.87 15.65 -7.41
N PRO A 353 -2.70 16.97 -7.65
CA PRO A 353 -2.60 17.52 -9.02
C PRO A 353 -1.52 16.86 -9.88
N TRP A 354 -0.42 16.40 -9.29
CA TRP A 354 0.64 15.71 -10.03
C TRP A 354 0.17 14.38 -10.60
N ALA A 355 -0.47 13.52 -9.79
CA ALA A 355 -1.02 12.25 -10.25
C ALA A 355 -2.22 12.43 -11.17
N TYR A 356 -3.11 13.39 -10.87
CA TYR A 356 -4.28 13.63 -11.69
C TYR A 356 -3.90 14.16 -13.08
N PHE A 357 -2.84 14.97 -13.19
CA PHE A 357 -2.30 15.38 -14.49
C PHE A 357 -1.86 14.16 -15.33
N LEU A 358 -1.19 13.17 -14.72
CA LEU A 358 -0.83 11.94 -15.44
C LEU A 358 -2.08 11.24 -15.99
N TRP A 359 -3.14 11.18 -15.17
CA TRP A 359 -4.42 10.62 -15.59
C TRP A 359 -5.07 11.41 -16.74
N GLU A 360 -5.01 12.75 -16.71
CA GLU A 360 -5.52 13.60 -17.78
C GLU A 360 -4.81 13.36 -19.11
N GLN A 361 -3.49 13.12 -19.09
CA GLN A 361 -2.74 12.79 -20.32
C GLN A 361 -3.12 11.43 -20.88
N ILE A 362 -3.29 10.41 -20.01
CA ILE A 362 -3.77 9.07 -20.43
C ILE A 362 -5.17 9.19 -21.02
N LYS A 363 -6.04 9.96 -20.34
CA LYS A 363 -7.41 10.23 -20.79
C LYS A 363 -7.42 10.88 -22.16
N ALA A 364 -6.66 11.96 -22.34
CA ALA A 364 -6.62 12.70 -23.61
C ALA A 364 -6.13 11.82 -24.77
N TYR A 365 -5.14 10.96 -24.53
CA TYR A 365 -4.63 10.03 -25.52
C TYR A 365 -5.69 8.99 -25.93
N ILE A 366 -6.36 8.38 -24.95
CA ILE A 366 -7.40 7.38 -25.23
C ILE A 366 -8.61 8.04 -25.90
N ASP A 367 -9.07 9.19 -25.42
CA ASP A 367 -10.22 9.91 -25.98
C ASP A 367 -10.02 10.25 -27.46
N ALA A 368 -8.81 10.69 -27.85
CA ALA A 368 -8.48 11.00 -29.24
C ALA A 368 -8.64 9.74 -30.13
N GLU A 369 -8.02 8.63 -29.74
CA GLU A 369 -8.01 7.39 -30.53
C GLU A 369 -9.40 6.74 -30.63
N ILE A 370 -10.16 6.67 -29.52
CA ILE A 370 -11.50 6.08 -29.56
C ILE A 370 -12.50 6.97 -30.31
N SER A 371 -12.30 8.29 -30.31
CA SER A 371 -13.13 9.21 -31.09
C SER A 371 -12.94 8.99 -32.60
N GLU A 372 -11.70 8.73 -33.04
CA GLU A 372 -11.41 8.35 -34.43
C GLU A 372 -12.06 7.00 -34.81
N MET A 373 -12.21 6.09 -33.85
CA MET A 373 -12.94 4.81 -34.02
C MET A 373 -14.47 4.97 -34.02
N GLY A 374 -14.98 6.20 -33.85
CA GLY A 374 -16.40 6.52 -33.81
C GLY A 374 -17.08 6.22 -32.46
N VAL A 375 -16.31 6.04 -31.39
CA VAL A 375 -16.86 5.86 -30.03
C VAL A 375 -17.29 7.21 -29.47
N GLN A 376 -18.46 7.26 -28.84
CA GLN A 376 -19.01 8.49 -28.26
C GLN A 376 -18.96 8.48 -26.75
N ASN A 377 -18.45 9.56 -26.15
CA ASN A 377 -18.47 9.72 -24.71
C ASN A 377 -19.88 9.99 -24.18
N CYS A 378 -20.23 9.35 -23.07
CA CYS A 378 -21.50 9.49 -22.37
C CYS A 378 -21.29 9.44 -20.85
N TYR A 379 -22.37 9.56 -20.09
CA TYR A 379 -22.32 9.39 -18.63
C TYR A 379 -23.60 8.75 -18.11
N PHE A 380 -23.47 7.57 -17.51
CA PHE A 380 -24.55 6.90 -16.81
C PHE A 380 -24.47 7.16 -15.29
N PRO A 381 -25.62 7.11 -14.58
CA PRO A 381 -25.67 7.34 -13.14
C PRO A 381 -24.74 6.43 -12.33
N LEU A 382 -24.26 6.92 -11.20
CA LEU A 382 -23.46 6.14 -10.24
C LEU A 382 -24.26 5.00 -9.57
N PHE A 383 -25.57 5.19 -9.44
CA PHE A 383 -26.45 4.36 -8.62
C PHE A 383 -27.16 3.29 -9.43
N VAL A 384 -27.15 2.06 -8.89
CA VAL A 384 -27.86 0.89 -9.42
C VAL A 384 -28.98 0.49 -8.47
N SER A 385 -30.19 0.29 -8.99
CA SER A 385 -31.28 -0.30 -8.19
C SER A 385 -30.97 -1.76 -7.84
N HIS A 386 -31.33 -2.20 -6.63
CA HIS A 386 -31.21 -3.59 -6.20
C HIS A 386 -31.73 -4.58 -7.26
N ASN A 387 -32.93 -4.34 -7.79
CA ASN A 387 -33.54 -5.23 -8.78
C ASN A 387 -32.81 -5.27 -10.12
N ALA A 388 -32.13 -4.19 -10.53
CA ALA A 388 -31.35 -4.18 -11.76
C ALA A 388 -30.06 -4.98 -11.59
N LEU A 389 -29.36 -4.81 -10.46
CA LEU A 389 -28.17 -5.58 -10.15
C LEU A 389 -28.53 -7.06 -10.14
N TYR A 390 -29.48 -7.48 -9.29
CA TYR A 390 -29.83 -8.90 -9.05
C TYR A 390 -30.41 -9.66 -10.24
N ARG A 391 -30.77 -9.00 -11.36
CA ARG A 391 -31.03 -9.73 -12.61
C ARG A 391 -29.80 -10.53 -13.02
N GLU A 392 -28.60 -10.02 -12.75
CA GLU A 392 -27.31 -10.56 -13.12
C GLU A 392 -26.77 -11.60 -12.12
N GLN A 393 -27.65 -12.39 -11.52
CA GLN A 393 -27.33 -13.23 -10.35
C GLN A 393 -26.15 -14.21 -10.59
N THR A 394 -25.95 -14.65 -11.84
CA THR A 394 -24.82 -15.50 -12.25
C THR A 394 -23.49 -14.77 -12.34
N HIS A 395 -23.45 -13.46 -12.60
CA HIS A 395 -22.21 -12.68 -12.66
C HIS A 395 -21.95 -11.91 -11.35
N ILE A 396 -23.00 -11.54 -10.60
CA ILE A 396 -22.87 -10.89 -9.28
C ILE A 396 -22.30 -11.84 -8.23
N ALA A 397 -22.42 -13.16 -8.37
CA ALA A 397 -21.90 -14.09 -7.36
C ALA A 397 -20.42 -13.80 -7.01
N ASP A 398 -19.64 -13.33 -7.99
CA ASP A 398 -18.25 -12.92 -7.81
C ASP A 398 -18.08 -11.50 -7.23
N PHE A 399 -19.03 -10.58 -7.49
CA PHE A 399 -18.99 -9.19 -7.01
C PHE A 399 -19.74 -8.95 -5.69
N SER A 400 -20.62 -9.86 -5.28
CA SER A 400 -21.54 -9.69 -4.15
C SER A 400 -20.89 -9.23 -2.84
N PRO A 401 -19.68 -9.69 -2.45
CA PRO A 401 -19.04 -9.19 -1.23
C PRO A 401 -18.44 -7.79 -1.39
N GLU A 402 -18.23 -7.30 -2.61
CA GLU A 402 -17.54 -6.03 -2.90
C GLU A 402 -18.50 -4.86 -3.20
N VAL A 403 -19.81 -5.09 -3.24
CA VAL A 403 -20.80 -4.04 -3.57
C VAL A 403 -21.06 -3.14 -2.36
N ALA A 404 -20.85 -1.83 -2.53
CA ALA A 404 -21.24 -0.82 -1.55
C ALA A 404 -22.73 -0.46 -1.69
N TRP A 405 -23.47 -0.47 -0.59
CA TRP A 405 -24.91 -0.21 -0.55
C TRP A 405 -25.23 1.09 0.17
N VAL A 406 -26.05 1.93 -0.45
CA VAL A 406 -26.71 3.08 0.15
C VAL A 406 -28.07 2.65 0.66
N THR A 407 -28.25 2.70 1.98
CA THR A 407 -29.48 2.28 2.67
C THR A 407 -30.22 3.44 3.33
N LYS A 408 -29.58 4.61 3.49
CA LYS A 408 -30.10 5.78 4.18
C LYS A 408 -29.86 7.06 3.40
N SER A 409 -30.76 8.03 3.57
CA SER A 409 -30.57 9.42 3.16
C SER A 409 -30.78 10.32 4.38
N GLY A 410 -29.69 10.93 4.87
CA GLY A 410 -29.66 11.51 6.22
C GLY A 410 -29.96 10.44 7.26
N ASP A 411 -30.96 10.69 8.11
CA ASP A 411 -31.41 9.74 9.13
C ASP A 411 -32.58 8.84 8.68
N SER A 412 -33.10 9.03 7.46
CA SER A 412 -34.24 8.27 6.94
C SER A 412 -33.79 7.04 6.14
N ASP A 413 -34.37 5.88 6.43
CA ASP A 413 -34.15 4.65 5.67
C ASP A 413 -34.77 4.76 4.27
N LEU A 414 -34.04 4.32 3.26
CA LEU A 414 -34.55 4.21 1.89
C LEU A 414 -35.51 3.03 1.79
N ALA A 415 -36.60 3.20 1.05
CA ALA A 415 -37.58 2.12 0.83
C ALA A 415 -36.97 0.88 0.18
N GLN A 416 -35.95 1.07 -0.67
CA GLN A 416 -35.13 0.00 -1.22
C GLN A 416 -33.65 0.43 -1.21
N PRO A 417 -32.73 -0.49 -0.88
CA PRO A 417 -31.31 -0.21 -0.94
C PRO A 417 -30.86 0.01 -2.39
N ILE A 418 -29.91 0.91 -2.57
CA ILE A 418 -29.35 1.30 -3.87
C ILE A 418 -27.85 0.98 -3.84
N ALA A 419 -27.34 0.28 -4.85
CA ALA A 419 -25.92 -0.02 -4.94
C ALA A 419 -25.15 1.14 -5.60
N VAL A 420 -23.92 1.37 -5.15
CA VAL A 420 -22.92 2.14 -5.90
C VAL A 420 -22.32 1.21 -6.96
N ARG A 421 -22.20 1.66 -8.21
CA ARG A 421 -21.75 0.80 -9.31
C ARG A 421 -20.38 0.14 -9.02
N PRO A 422 -20.29 -1.20 -9.10
CA PRO A 422 -19.00 -1.89 -9.24
C PRO A 422 -18.55 -2.00 -10.71
N THR A 423 -19.50 -1.82 -11.63
CA THR A 423 -19.39 -1.81 -13.09
C THR A 423 -20.75 -1.34 -13.68
N SER A 424 -20.82 -0.87 -14.93
CA SER A 424 -22.03 -0.22 -15.47
C SER A 424 -22.92 -1.07 -16.38
N GLU A 425 -22.62 -2.35 -16.62
CA GLU A 425 -23.41 -3.25 -17.48
C GLU A 425 -24.90 -3.24 -17.14
N THR A 426 -25.24 -3.43 -15.85
CA THR A 426 -26.63 -3.44 -15.36
C THR A 426 -27.34 -2.08 -15.43
N ILE A 427 -26.59 -0.99 -15.64
CA ILE A 427 -27.11 0.37 -15.82
C ILE A 427 -27.34 0.66 -17.30
N MET A 428 -26.36 0.32 -18.13
CA MET A 428 -26.32 0.68 -19.55
C MET A 428 -27.21 -0.23 -20.41
N TYR A 429 -27.19 -1.53 -20.18
CA TYR A 429 -27.85 -2.50 -21.06
C TYR A 429 -29.38 -2.42 -21.09
N PRO A 430 -30.08 -2.08 -20.00
CA PRO A 430 -31.50 -1.73 -20.09
C PRO A 430 -31.81 -0.52 -20.96
N ALA A 431 -30.88 0.42 -21.12
CA ALA A 431 -31.01 1.55 -22.05
C ALA A 431 -30.69 1.12 -23.48
N TYR A 432 -29.68 0.28 -23.69
CA TYR A 432 -29.32 -0.27 -25.01
C TYR A 432 -30.50 -1.02 -25.63
N ALA A 433 -31.21 -1.84 -24.84
CA ALA A 433 -32.42 -2.55 -25.29
C ALA A 433 -33.55 -1.61 -25.77
N LYS A 434 -33.57 -0.36 -25.28
CA LYS A 434 -34.54 0.65 -25.72
C LYS A 434 -34.05 1.41 -26.95
N TRP A 435 -32.77 1.73 -27.01
CA TRP A 435 -32.19 2.53 -28.10
C TRP A 435 -32.00 1.72 -29.38
N ILE A 436 -31.67 0.44 -29.27
CA ILE A 436 -31.48 -0.45 -30.41
C ILE A 436 -32.83 -1.09 -30.75
N GLN A 437 -33.38 -0.76 -31.91
CA GLN A 437 -34.61 -1.36 -32.44
C GLN A 437 -34.38 -1.96 -33.84
N SER A 438 -33.48 -1.37 -34.62
CA SER A 438 -33.18 -1.77 -36.00
C SER A 438 -31.67 -1.93 -36.22
N HIS A 439 -31.27 -2.67 -37.27
CA HIS A 439 -29.87 -2.75 -37.70
C HIS A 439 -29.23 -1.37 -37.97
N ARG A 440 -30.03 -0.33 -38.23
CA ARG A 440 -29.57 1.05 -38.45
C ARG A 440 -29.06 1.74 -37.19
N ASP A 441 -29.44 1.24 -36.03
CA ASP A 441 -28.98 1.75 -34.74
C ASP A 441 -27.62 1.15 -34.34
N LEU A 442 -27.09 0.24 -35.17
CA LEU A 442 -25.81 -0.45 -34.97
C LEU A 442 -24.77 0.02 -36.00
N PRO A 443 -23.48 0.10 -35.61
CA PRO A 443 -22.97 -0.19 -34.27
C PRO A 443 -23.24 0.95 -33.28
N LEU A 444 -23.67 0.60 -32.07
CA LEU A 444 -23.73 1.53 -30.95
C LEU A 444 -22.41 1.45 -30.18
N LYS A 445 -21.67 2.55 -30.10
CA LYS A 445 -20.37 2.60 -29.43
C LYS A 445 -20.30 3.72 -28.41
N LEU A 446 -20.33 3.37 -27.12
CA LEU A 446 -20.27 4.35 -26.04
C LEU A 446 -19.08 4.12 -25.13
N ASN A 447 -18.52 5.21 -24.61
CA ASN A 447 -17.51 5.22 -23.56
C ASN A 447 -17.94 6.15 -22.43
N GLN A 448 -17.51 5.90 -21.20
CA GLN A 448 -17.64 6.86 -20.11
C GLN A 448 -16.39 6.90 -19.24
N TRP A 449 -16.08 8.10 -18.74
CA TRP A 449 -15.03 8.33 -17.75
C TRP A 449 -15.66 8.57 -16.40
N ASN A 450 -15.28 7.76 -15.41
CA ASN A 450 -15.97 7.74 -14.13
C ASN A 450 -15.16 7.11 -13.00
N ASN A 451 -15.68 7.25 -11.79
CA ASN A 451 -15.27 6.45 -10.64
C ASN A 451 -16.13 5.19 -10.49
N VAL A 452 -15.51 4.17 -9.90
CA VAL A 452 -16.13 2.89 -9.52
C VAL A 452 -15.73 2.54 -8.09
N VAL A 453 -16.65 1.90 -7.37
CA VAL A 453 -16.41 1.43 -6.00
C VAL A 453 -16.48 -0.08 -5.94
N ARG A 454 -15.39 -0.71 -5.51
CA ARG A 454 -15.30 -2.14 -5.18
C ARG A 454 -14.71 -2.28 -3.79
N TRP A 455 -15.53 -2.69 -2.84
CA TRP A 455 -15.18 -2.76 -1.42
C TRP A 455 -14.36 -4.00 -1.09
N GLU A 456 -13.18 -4.11 -1.71
CA GLU A 456 -12.36 -5.30 -1.56
C GLU A 456 -11.71 -5.40 -0.16
N PHE A 457 -11.66 -6.62 0.37
CA PHE A 457 -11.15 -6.93 1.72
C PHE A 457 -9.65 -7.22 1.77
N LYS A 458 -9.00 -7.38 0.61
CA LYS A 458 -7.55 -7.59 0.54
C LYS A 458 -6.82 -6.26 0.77
N ASN A 459 -5.55 -6.34 1.19
CA ASN A 459 -4.75 -5.17 1.52
C ASN A 459 -4.73 -4.16 0.35
N PRO A 460 -5.21 -2.91 0.55
CA PRO A 460 -5.20 -1.90 -0.49
C PRO A 460 -3.78 -1.40 -0.75
N GLN A 461 -3.50 -1.03 -2.00
CA GLN A 461 -2.24 -0.47 -2.47
C GLN A 461 -2.57 0.72 -3.37
N PRO A 462 -2.04 1.93 -3.10
CA PRO A 462 -2.31 3.12 -3.93
C PRO A 462 -2.19 2.82 -5.41
N PHE A 463 -3.12 3.34 -6.23
CA PHE A 463 -3.28 3.08 -7.68
C PHE A 463 -3.51 1.63 -8.10
N LEU A 464 -2.67 0.68 -7.66
CA LEU A 464 -2.68 -0.72 -8.07
C LEU A 464 -3.97 -1.43 -7.64
N ARG A 465 -4.43 -1.15 -6.42
CA ARG A 465 -5.63 -1.73 -5.82
C ARG A 465 -6.23 -0.80 -4.77
N THR A 466 -7.22 -0.02 -5.18
CA THR A 466 -7.96 0.90 -4.33
C THR A 466 -9.45 0.52 -4.31
N ARG A 467 -10.17 0.95 -3.28
CA ARG A 467 -11.62 0.67 -3.17
C ARG A 467 -12.42 1.57 -4.10
N GLU A 468 -12.01 2.83 -4.20
CA GLU A 468 -12.46 3.75 -5.24
C GLU A 468 -11.33 3.97 -6.23
N PHE A 469 -11.61 3.84 -7.53
CA PHE A 469 -10.66 4.14 -8.59
C PHE A 469 -11.34 4.84 -9.76
N LEU A 470 -10.57 5.67 -10.46
CA LEU A 470 -10.98 6.25 -11.73
C LEU A 470 -10.67 5.27 -12.85
N TRP A 471 -11.57 5.22 -13.82
CA TRP A 471 -11.40 4.42 -15.01
C TRP A 471 -12.12 5.03 -16.19
N GLN A 472 -11.89 4.43 -17.35
CA GLN A 472 -12.88 4.41 -18.40
C GLN A 472 -13.50 3.02 -18.49
N GLU A 473 -14.73 2.99 -18.98
CA GLU A 473 -15.37 1.78 -19.48
C GLU A 473 -16.06 2.07 -20.82
N GLY A 474 -15.69 1.31 -21.84
CA GLY A 474 -16.35 1.33 -23.14
C GLY A 474 -17.27 0.13 -23.32
N HIS A 475 -18.45 0.36 -23.88
CA HIS A 475 -19.45 -0.67 -24.17
C HIS A 475 -20.00 -0.48 -25.56
N THR A 476 -19.90 -1.52 -26.38
CA THR A 476 -20.34 -1.47 -27.77
C THR A 476 -21.31 -2.60 -28.08
N ALA A 477 -22.16 -2.38 -29.07
CA ALA A 477 -23.10 -3.36 -29.60
C ALA A 477 -23.04 -3.38 -31.13
N TRP A 478 -22.94 -4.57 -31.68
CA TRP A 478 -22.69 -4.86 -33.08
C TRP A 478 -23.72 -5.83 -33.63
N ALA A 479 -23.96 -5.75 -34.94
CA ALA A 479 -24.85 -6.68 -35.63
C ALA A 479 -24.19 -8.06 -35.82
N THR A 480 -22.87 -8.09 -36.05
CA THR A 480 -22.12 -9.33 -36.36
C THR A 480 -21.00 -9.60 -35.36
N GLU A 481 -20.73 -10.89 -35.14
CA GLU A 481 -19.64 -11.36 -34.26
C GLU A 481 -18.26 -10.92 -34.74
N LYS A 482 -18.07 -10.88 -36.07
CA LYS A 482 -16.79 -10.53 -36.68
C LYS A 482 -16.40 -9.07 -36.36
N GLU A 483 -17.34 -8.14 -36.56
CA GLU A 483 -17.08 -6.73 -36.28
C GLU A 483 -16.83 -6.49 -34.78
N ALA A 484 -17.58 -7.19 -33.91
CA ALA A 484 -17.34 -7.16 -32.47
C ALA A 484 -15.94 -7.70 -32.13
N SER A 485 -15.54 -8.83 -32.72
CA SER A 485 -14.22 -9.43 -32.48
C SER A 485 -13.07 -8.53 -32.95
N ASP A 486 -13.22 -7.89 -34.12
CA ASP A 486 -12.21 -6.99 -34.67
C ASP A 486 -11.99 -5.76 -33.75
N GLU A 487 -13.06 -5.18 -33.19
CA GLU A 487 -12.96 -4.07 -32.25
C GLU A 487 -12.22 -4.47 -30.95
N VAL A 488 -12.44 -5.68 -30.43
CA VAL A 488 -11.78 -6.13 -29.20
C VAL A 488 -10.25 -6.09 -29.34
N TYR A 489 -9.72 -6.49 -30.50
CA TYR A 489 -8.28 -6.41 -30.79
C TYR A 489 -7.81 -4.99 -31.08
N GLN A 490 -8.62 -4.16 -31.75
CA GLN A 490 -8.29 -2.74 -31.96
C GLN A 490 -8.12 -2.00 -30.62
N ILE A 491 -9.02 -2.24 -29.66
CA ILE A 491 -8.92 -1.65 -28.32
C ILE A 491 -7.76 -2.25 -27.52
N LEU A 492 -7.49 -3.55 -27.65
CA LEU A 492 -6.34 -4.18 -27.03
C LEU A 492 -5.01 -3.57 -27.51
N ASP A 493 -4.93 -3.26 -28.81
CA ASP A 493 -3.80 -2.59 -29.43
C ASP A 493 -3.67 -1.15 -28.95
N LEU A 494 -4.78 -0.42 -28.83
CA LEU A 494 -4.80 0.91 -28.23
C LEU A 494 -4.27 0.89 -26.80
N TYR A 495 -4.73 -0.04 -25.96
CA TYR A 495 -4.20 -0.15 -24.60
C TYR A 495 -2.72 -0.50 -24.57
N ALA A 496 -2.26 -1.37 -25.48
CA ALA A 496 -0.83 -1.63 -25.59
C ALA A 496 -0.06 -0.35 -25.94
N LYS A 497 -0.53 0.47 -26.89
CA LYS A 497 0.10 1.77 -27.23
C LYS A 497 0.11 2.74 -26.05
N VAL A 498 -0.95 2.79 -25.23
CA VAL A 498 -0.94 3.59 -24.00
C VAL A 498 0.25 3.19 -23.12
N TYR A 499 0.47 1.89 -22.92
CA TYR A 499 1.58 1.43 -22.10
C TYR A 499 2.94 1.61 -22.79
N THR A 500 3.09 1.21 -24.05
CA THR A 500 4.38 1.24 -24.75
C THR A 500 4.79 2.64 -25.17
N ASP A 501 3.87 3.40 -25.75
CA ASP A 501 4.20 4.66 -26.42
C ASP A 501 4.08 5.83 -25.44
N LEU A 502 3.05 5.85 -24.59
CA LEU A 502 2.87 6.95 -23.63
C LEU A 502 3.65 6.70 -22.32
N LEU A 503 3.58 5.48 -21.78
CA LEU A 503 4.17 5.14 -20.48
C LEU A 503 5.55 4.48 -20.57
N ALA A 504 6.06 4.15 -21.76
CA ALA A 504 7.34 3.44 -21.95
C ALA A 504 7.43 2.08 -21.23
N ILE A 505 6.31 1.35 -21.13
CA ILE A 505 6.21 0.06 -20.44
C ILE A 505 5.91 -1.05 -21.45
N PRO A 506 6.76 -2.08 -21.57
CA PRO A 506 6.45 -3.23 -22.39
C PRO A 506 5.31 -4.05 -21.77
N VAL A 507 4.38 -4.50 -22.60
CA VAL A 507 3.25 -5.35 -22.19
C VAL A 507 3.08 -6.53 -23.13
N ILE A 508 2.57 -7.63 -22.60
CA ILE A 508 2.28 -8.84 -23.37
C ILE A 508 0.78 -8.90 -23.63
N LYS A 509 0.39 -8.86 -24.91
CA LYS A 509 -0.99 -9.10 -25.34
C LYS A 509 -1.30 -10.59 -25.22
N GLY A 510 -2.46 -10.93 -24.67
CA GLY A 510 -2.87 -12.32 -24.53
C GLY A 510 -4.37 -12.49 -24.30
N ARG A 511 -4.79 -13.75 -24.20
CA ARG A 511 -6.17 -14.16 -23.87
C ARG A 511 -6.18 -14.78 -22.47
N LYS A 512 -7.13 -14.38 -21.64
CA LYS A 512 -7.33 -14.99 -20.31
C LYS A 512 -7.80 -16.43 -20.47
N THR A 513 -7.40 -17.28 -19.52
CA THR A 513 -7.95 -18.64 -19.40
C THR A 513 -9.42 -18.59 -19.00
N GLU A 514 -10.17 -19.67 -19.23
CA GLU A 514 -11.59 -19.76 -18.86
C GLU A 514 -11.88 -19.47 -17.38
N LYS A 515 -10.92 -19.71 -16.47
CA LYS A 515 -11.07 -19.38 -15.05
C LYS A 515 -10.88 -17.90 -14.73
N GLU A 516 -10.05 -17.22 -15.52
CA GLU A 516 -9.63 -15.83 -15.27
C GLU A 516 -10.31 -14.84 -16.22
N LYS A 517 -11.11 -15.33 -17.18
CA LYS A 517 -11.93 -14.47 -18.04
C LYS A 517 -13.04 -13.83 -17.22
N PHE A 518 -13.55 -12.71 -17.70
CA PHE A 518 -14.73 -12.10 -17.10
C PHE A 518 -15.92 -13.08 -17.16
N ALA A 519 -16.63 -13.28 -16.05
CA ALA A 519 -17.68 -14.30 -15.95
C ALA A 519 -18.82 -14.11 -16.96
N GLY A 520 -19.09 -12.88 -17.39
CA GLY A 520 -20.06 -12.57 -18.43
C GLY A 520 -19.52 -12.57 -19.86
N ALA A 521 -18.21 -12.66 -20.02
CA ALA A 521 -17.58 -12.67 -21.33
C ALA A 521 -17.60 -14.07 -21.97
N ASP A 522 -17.78 -14.09 -23.29
CA ASP A 522 -17.47 -15.27 -24.09
C ASP A 522 -15.95 -15.51 -24.04
N TRP A 523 -15.17 -14.45 -24.27
CA TRP A 523 -13.72 -14.46 -24.04
C TRP A 523 -13.16 -13.08 -23.68
N THR A 524 -11.99 -13.08 -23.05
CA THR A 524 -11.34 -11.86 -22.56
C THR A 524 -9.90 -11.80 -23.05
N THR A 525 -9.54 -10.69 -23.70
CA THR A 525 -8.15 -10.33 -23.98
C THR A 525 -7.63 -9.35 -22.93
N THR A 526 -6.32 -9.36 -22.76
CA THR A 526 -5.62 -8.64 -21.69
C THR A 526 -4.25 -8.20 -22.18
N ILE A 527 -3.76 -7.10 -21.65
CA ILE A 527 -2.34 -6.78 -21.65
C ILE A 527 -1.77 -7.02 -20.26
N GLU A 528 -0.70 -7.79 -20.19
CA GLU A 528 -0.02 -8.12 -18.93
C GLU A 528 1.31 -7.35 -18.84
N GLY A 529 1.48 -6.63 -17.73
CA GLY A 529 2.76 -6.05 -17.33
C GLY A 529 3.48 -6.96 -16.33
N TYR A 530 4.76 -6.71 -16.12
CA TYR A 530 5.57 -7.44 -15.15
C TYR A 530 6.35 -6.48 -14.26
N ILE A 531 6.24 -6.63 -12.95
CA ILE A 531 6.98 -5.82 -11.97
C ILE A 531 8.16 -6.65 -11.47
N ALA A 532 9.34 -6.40 -12.03
CA ALA A 532 10.56 -7.16 -11.75
C ALA A 532 10.91 -7.21 -10.25
N ALA A 533 10.82 -6.07 -9.55
CA ALA A 533 11.12 -5.98 -8.12
C ALA A 533 10.22 -6.86 -7.24
N SER A 534 8.99 -7.15 -7.68
CA SER A 534 8.05 -8.02 -6.95
C SER A 534 8.05 -9.47 -7.45
N GLY A 535 8.60 -9.73 -8.64
CA GLY A 535 8.44 -11.00 -9.35
C GLY A 535 7.01 -11.32 -9.78
N ARG A 536 6.11 -10.33 -9.87
CA ARG A 536 4.67 -10.54 -10.12
C ARG A 536 4.22 -9.94 -11.45
N GLY A 537 3.39 -10.72 -12.16
CA GLY A 537 2.60 -10.22 -13.28
C GLY A 537 1.42 -9.38 -12.79
N ILE A 538 1.07 -8.36 -13.56
CA ILE A 538 -0.05 -7.46 -13.27
C ILE A 538 -0.84 -7.17 -14.54
N GLN A 539 -2.15 -7.39 -14.47
CA GLN A 539 -3.05 -7.02 -15.55
C GLN A 539 -3.11 -5.50 -15.67
N ALA A 540 -2.73 -5.00 -16.84
CA ALA A 540 -2.67 -3.59 -17.18
C ALA A 540 -4.03 -3.06 -17.66
N ALA A 541 -4.69 -3.76 -18.58
CA ALA A 541 -6.02 -3.43 -19.10
C ALA A 541 -6.70 -4.67 -19.70
N THR A 542 -8.01 -4.62 -19.92
CA THR A 542 -8.79 -5.72 -20.53
C THR A 542 -9.75 -5.24 -21.60
N SER A 543 -9.96 -6.12 -22.59
CA SER A 543 -10.98 -5.99 -23.61
C SER A 543 -11.74 -7.32 -23.73
N HIS A 544 -13.06 -7.27 -23.63
CA HIS A 544 -13.93 -8.42 -23.50
C HIS A 544 -14.83 -8.53 -24.73
N HIS A 545 -14.86 -9.72 -25.32
CA HIS A 545 -15.95 -10.10 -26.21
C HIS A 545 -17.04 -10.74 -25.35
N LEU A 546 -18.17 -10.07 -25.22
CA LEU A 546 -19.29 -10.53 -24.40
C LEU A 546 -20.20 -11.51 -25.16
N GLY A 547 -20.00 -11.63 -26.47
CA GLY A 547 -20.87 -12.42 -27.34
C GLY A 547 -22.30 -11.92 -27.22
N GLN A 548 -23.23 -12.86 -27.03
CA GLN A 548 -24.65 -12.56 -26.85
C GLN A 548 -25.16 -12.85 -25.41
N ASN A 549 -24.26 -13.00 -24.44
CA ASN A 549 -24.65 -13.36 -23.06
C ASN A 549 -25.52 -12.26 -22.44
N PHE A 550 -25.03 -11.02 -22.49
CA PHE A 550 -25.74 -9.86 -21.97
C PHE A 550 -26.93 -9.45 -22.82
N SER A 551 -26.84 -9.56 -24.15
CA SER A 551 -27.95 -9.19 -25.03
C SER A 551 -29.15 -10.11 -24.86
N LYS A 552 -28.93 -11.42 -24.67
CA LYS A 552 -30.01 -12.36 -24.29
C LYS A 552 -30.60 -12.06 -22.92
N MET A 553 -29.75 -11.65 -21.98
CA MET A 553 -30.16 -11.39 -20.61
C MET A 553 -30.98 -10.10 -20.47
N PHE A 554 -30.62 -9.05 -21.20
CA PHE A 554 -31.27 -7.74 -21.17
C PHE A 554 -32.25 -7.51 -22.33
N ASP A 555 -32.49 -8.54 -23.15
CA ASP A 555 -33.35 -8.53 -24.34
C ASP A 555 -32.96 -7.42 -25.34
N ILE A 556 -31.66 -7.27 -25.59
CA ILE A 556 -31.13 -6.31 -26.57
C ILE A 556 -31.17 -6.97 -27.95
N THR A 557 -32.22 -6.65 -28.71
CA THR A 557 -32.47 -7.21 -30.04
C THR A 557 -32.58 -6.12 -31.10
N PHE A 558 -32.34 -6.49 -32.36
CA PHE A 558 -32.55 -5.64 -33.52
C PHE A 558 -33.24 -6.44 -34.64
N GLU A 559 -33.97 -5.75 -35.52
CA GLU A 559 -34.51 -6.37 -36.75
C GLU A 559 -33.44 -6.47 -37.84
N ASP A 560 -33.15 -7.70 -38.26
CA ASP A 560 -32.27 -8.01 -39.39
C ASP A 560 -33.00 -7.74 -40.72
N PRO A 561 -32.45 -6.89 -41.61
CA PRO A 561 -33.08 -6.52 -42.87
C PRO A 561 -33.21 -7.68 -43.86
N GLN A 562 -32.38 -8.73 -43.76
CA GLN A 562 -32.44 -9.89 -44.65
C GLN A 562 -33.47 -10.92 -44.18
N THR A 563 -33.45 -11.24 -42.89
CA THR A 563 -34.30 -12.31 -42.33
C THR A 563 -35.64 -11.81 -41.80
N GLN A 564 -35.79 -10.50 -41.57
CA GLN A 564 -36.94 -9.88 -40.88
C GLN A 564 -37.24 -10.52 -39.51
N THR A 565 -36.21 -11.11 -38.88
CA THR A 565 -36.31 -11.70 -37.55
C THR A 565 -35.55 -10.85 -36.53
N LYS A 566 -36.01 -10.90 -35.28
CA LYS A 566 -35.28 -10.29 -34.17
C LYS A 566 -34.03 -11.11 -33.87
N GLN A 567 -32.86 -10.46 -33.93
CA GLN A 567 -31.59 -11.06 -33.56
C GLN A 567 -30.98 -10.32 -32.37
N TYR A 568 -30.21 -11.05 -31.56
CA TYR A 568 -29.48 -10.48 -30.44
C TYR A 568 -28.18 -9.83 -30.91
N VAL A 569 -27.87 -8.66 -30.37
CA VAL A 569 -26.61 -7.97 -30.68
C VAL A 569 -25.41 -8.71 -30.08
N TYR A 570 -24.26 -8.58 -30.73
CA TYR A 570 -22.96 -8.96 -30.17
C TYR A 570 -22.38 -7.77 -29.42
N GLN A 571 -21.88 -7.97 -28.21
CA GLN A 571 -21.41 -6.87 -27.38
C GLN A 571 -19.94 -7.02 -27.00
N ASN A 572 -19.29 -5.88 -26.80
CA ASN A 572 -17.98 -5.82 -26.16
C ASN A 572 -18.04 -4.91 -24.93
N SER A 573 -17.14 -5.16 -23.98
CA SER A 573 -16.78 -4.17 -22.96
C SER A 573 -15.28 -4.11 -22.78
N TRP A 574 -14.73 -2.96 -22.42
CA TRP A 574 -13.30 -2.78 -22.25
C TRP A 574 -13.03 -1.70 -21.22
N GLY A 575 -11.92 -1.82 -20.49
CA GLY A 575 -11.64 -0.89 -19.40
C GLY A 575 -10.16 -0.77 -19.06
N LEU A 576 -9.79 0.44 -18.63
CA LEU A 576 -8.46 0.81 -18.17
C LEU A 576 -8.59 1.79 -16.99
N THR A 577 -7.77 1.60 -15.97
CA THR A 577 -7.89 2.32 -14.68
C THR A 577 -6.63 3.12 -14.35
N THR A 578 -6.69 3.91 -13.27
CA THR A 578 -5.53 4.58 -12.65
C THR A 578 -4.43 3.63 -12.17
N ARG A 579 -4.64 2.29 -12.20
CA ARG A 579 -3.58 1.30 -12.03
C ARG A 579 -2.38 1.54 -12.95
N THR A 580 -2.62 2.09 -14.14
CA THR A 580 -1.59 2.57 -15.08
C THR A 580 -0.49 3.37 -14.40
N ILE A 581 -0.86 4.36 -13.57
CA ILE A 581 0.08 5.24 -12.85
C ILE A 581 0.89 4.44 -11.83
N GLY A 582 0.25 3.51 -11.11
CA GLY A 582 0.92 2.65 -10.15
C GLY A 582 1.93 1.71 -10.81
N VAL A 583 1.57 1.10 -11.95
CA VAL A 583 2.46 0.23 -12.73
C VAL A 583 3.66 1.01 -13.26
N MET A 584 3.44 2.21 -13.79
CA MET A 584 4.51 3.10 -14.25
C MET A 584 5.47 3.44 -13.11
N THR A 585 4.95 3.81 -11.94
CA THR A 585 5.76 4.11 -10.76
C THR A 585 6.61 2.92 -10.33
N MET A 586 6.02 1.72 -10.28
CA MET A 586 6.72 0.48 -9.91
C MET A 586 7.79 0.06 -10.91
N ILE A 587 7.59 0.32 -12.19
CA ILE A 587 8.54 -0.09 -13.25
C ILE A 587 9.71 0.89 -13.32
N HIS A 588 9.43 2.19 -13.46
CA HIS A 588 10.46 3.19 -13.72
C HIS A 588 11.12 3.76 -12.48
N GLY A 589 10.42 3.78 -11.33
CA GLY A 589 10.96 4.40 -10.11
C GLY A 589 12.23 3.71 -9.63
N ASP A 590 13.10 4.48 -8.98
CA ASP A 590 14.40 4.04 -8.47
C ASP A 590 14.56 4.42 -6.98
N ASN A 591 15.76 4.24 -6.43
CA ASN A 591 16.05 4.58 -5.03
C ASN A 591 16.13 6.10 -4.76
N GLN A 592 16.08 6.95 -5.80
CA GLN A 592 15.92 8.40 -5.66
C GLN A 592 14.44 8.81 -5.68
N GLY A 593 13.58 8.02 -6.33
CA GLY A 593 12.14 8.08 -6.20
C GLY A 593 11.40 7.90 -7.51
N LEU A 594 10.51 8.85 -7.83
CA LEU A 594 9.63 8.77 -8.99
C LEU A 594 10.38 9.13 -10.28
N VAL A 595 10.34 8.25 -11.28
CA VAL A 595 10.87 8.50 -12.62
C VAL A 595 9.70 8.49 -13.60
N LEU A 596 9.49 9.61 -14.29
CA LEU A 596 8.37 9.80 -15.22
C LEU A 596 8.83 9.79 -16.67
N PRO A 597 8.13 9.06 -17.58
CA PRO A 597 8.31 9.21 -19.01
C PRO A 597 8.01 10.66 -19.45
N PRO A 598 8.83 11.29 -20.31
CA PRO A 598 8.65 12.69 -20.69
C PRO A 598 7.28 13.02 -21.29
N ARG A 599 6.66 12.08 -22.01
CA ARG A 599 5.35 12.29 -22.67
C ARG A 599 4.21 12.54 -21.68
N ILE A 600 4.30 11.97 -20.48
CA ILE A 600 3.27 12.08 -19.44
C ILE A 600 3.66 13.03 -18.30
N ALA A 601 4.93 13.43 -18.18
CA ALA A 601 5.39 14.35 -17.14
C ALA A 601 4.77 15.75 -17.29
N LYS A 602 4.27 16.31 -16.17
CA LYS A 602 3.70 17.67 -16.09
C LYS A 602 4.74 18.73 -16.39
N TYR A 603 5.86 18.64 -15.69
CA TYR A 603 7.05 19.44 -15.92
C TYR A 603 8.10 18.52 -16.51
N GLN A 604 8.54 18.81 -17.73
CA GLN A 604 9.56 18.02 -18.41
C GLN A 604 10.96 18.53 -18.07
N ILE A 605 11.06 19.84 -17.84
CA ILE A 605 12.30 20.54 -17.52
C ILE A 605 12.01 21.43 -16.31
N ILE A 606 12.83 21.30 -15.28
CA ILE A 606 12.86 22.19 -14.13
C ILE A 606 14.13 23.02 -14.27
N MET A 607 13.99 24.33 -14.43
CA MET A 607 15.13 25.23 -14.45
C MET A 607 15.43 25.65 -13.02
N LEU A 608 16.44 25.03 -12.44
CA LEU A 608 16.93 25.40 -11.11
C LEU A 608 17.94 26.53 -11.29
N LEU A 609 17.48 27.76 -11.03
CA LEU A 609 18.35 28.91 -10.92
C LEU A 609 19.14 28.78 -9.60
N ILE A 610 20.34 28.23 -9.68
CA ILE A 610 21.27 28.23 -8.55
C ILE A 610 21.70 29.68 -8.35
N THR A 611 21.01 30.36 -7.44
CA THR A 611 21.23 31.76 -7.11
C THR A 611 21.64 31.84 -5.65
N LEU A 612 22.94 31.87 -5.40
CA LEU A 612 23.46 32.70 -4.32
C LEU A 612 23.58 34.11 -4.91
N TYR A 613 22.45 34.85 -4.85
CA TYR A 613 22.28 36.33 -4.89
C TYR A 613 23.28 37.14 -5.76
N SER A 614 22.93 37.90 -6.80
CA SER A 614 21.71 38.70 -7.03
C SER A 614 21.63 39.21 -8.48
N VAL A 615 20.43 39.12 -9.08
CA VAL A 615 19.73 40.22 -9.78
C VAL A 615 20.58 41.14 -10.69
N PHE A 616 20.81 40.76 -11.96
CA PHE A 616 20.90 41.76 -13.05
C PHE A 616 20.57 41.26 -14.48
N ILE A 617 20.40 39.95 -14.72
CA ILE A 617 19.99 39.46 -16.06
C ILE A 617 18.46 39.26 -16.10
N ILE A 618 17.70 40.31 -15.79
CA ILE A 618 16.25 40.33 -16.08
C ILE A 618 15.95 40.96 -17.44
N SER A 619 16.92 41.53 -18.18
CA SER A 619 16.59 42.22 -19.44
C SER A 619 17.20 41.69 -20.75
N CYS A 620 18.16 40.74 -20.75
CA CYS A 620 18.92 40.46 -21.99
C CYS A 620 18.92 39.01 -22.53
N HIS A 621 18.56 37.98 -21.75
CA HIS A 621 18.69 36.57 -22.21
C HIS A 621 17.37 35.81 -22.43
N ALA A 622 16.21 36.38 -22.09
CA ALA A 622 14.92 35.81 -22.52
C ALA A 622 14.68 35.93 -24.04
N GLY A 623 15.59 36.59 -24.78
CA GLY A 623 15.44 36.87 -26.21
C GLY A 623 16.23 35.96 -27.17
N ILE A 624 17.07 35.03 -26.70
CA ILE A 624 18.04 34.36 -27.57
C ILE A 624 18.06 32.83 -27.35
N LEU A 625 17.27 32.13 -28.18
CA LEU A 625 17.36 30.74 -28.70
C LEU A 625 16.35 29.67 -28.18
N PRO A 626 15.89 28.73 -29.04
CA PRO A 626 15.70 28.75 -30.49
C PRO A 626 14.21 28.94 -30.84
N THR A 627 13.91 29.87 -31.75
CA THR A 627 12.60 29.97 -32.40
C THR A 627 12.42 28.80 -33.39
N GLY A 628 12.13 27.62 -32.86
CA GLY A 628 11.66 26.46 -33.63
C GLY A 628 10.16 26.29 -33.48
N THR A 629 9.42 26.77 -34.48
CA THR A 629 8.02 26.42 -34.84
C THR A 629 6.97 26.33 -33.71
N GLN A 630 6.17 27.39 -33.62
CA GLN A 630 4.76 27.46 -33.20
C GLN A 630 4.28 26.66 -31.96
N ASN A 631 4.17 27.39 -30.83
CA ASN A 631 2.95 27.57 -30.03
C ASN A 631 2.28 26.45 -29.19
N ASP A 632 2.94 25.37 -28.76
CA ASP A 632 2.33 24.48 -27.71
C ASP A 632 3.21 24.14 -26.49
N HIS A 633 4.51 24.42 -26.49
CA HIS A 633 5.44 23.85 -25.49
C HIS A 633 5.84 24.76 -24.32
N LYS A 634 5.37 26.01 -24.23
CA LYS A 634 5.70 26.90 -23.09
C LYS A 634 5.00 26.54 -21.77
N SER A 635 3.99 25.67 -21.79
CA SER A 635 3.15 25.36 -20.62
C SER A 635 3.73 24.32 -19.65
N ARG A 636 4.81 23.62 -20.03
CA ARG A 636 5.41 22.51 -19.26
C ARG A 636 6.79 22.82 -18.65
N VAL A 637 7.12 24.11 -18.53
CA VAL A 637 8.32 24.63 -17.87
C VAL A 637 7.87 25.41 -16.63
N LEU A 638 8.46 25.12 -15.47
CA LEU A 638 8.14 25.82 -14.22
C LEU A 638 9.11 26.98 -14.01
N ASP A 639 8.63 28.22 -14.16
CA ASP A 639 9.34 29.45 -13.78
C ASP A 639 8.65 30.05 -12.54
N LEU A 640 9.27 29.90 -11.37
CA LEU A 640 8.80 30.52 -10.13
C LEU A 640 9.59 31.80 -9.84
N PRO A 641 8.95 32.99 -9.81
CA PRO A 641 9.59 34.18 -9.27
C PRO A 641 9.62 34.15 -7.74
N LEU A 642 10.75 34.55 -7.15
CA LEU A 642 10.89 34.80 -5.71
C LEU A 642 10.03 36.00 -5.27
N SER A 643 9.67 36.05 -3.98
CA SER A 643 8.94 37.17 -3.35
C SER A 643 9.65 38.51 -3.60
N GLN A 644 8.89 39.57 -3.90
CA GLN A 644 9.43 40.89 -4.24
C GLN A 644 9.64 41.81 -3.01
N GLN A 645 9.64 41.28 -1.78
CA GLN A 645 9.75 42.09 -0.55
C GLN A 645 11.18 42.10 0.01
N GLU A 646 11.61 43.25 0.54
CA GLU A 646 12.96 43.46 1.10
C GLU A 646 13.07 42.95 2.55
N HIS A 647 14.25 42.41 2.89
CA HIS A 647 14.63 41.81 4.19
C HIS A 647 14.62 42.83 5.36
N TYR A 648 14.76 44.12 5.05
CA TYR A 648 14.72 45.22 6.01
C TYR A 648 13.82 46.31 5.43
N THR A 649 12.87 46.83 6.20
CA THR A 649 12.05 47.96 5.77
C THR A 649 12.69 49.27 6.22
N ASP A 650 13.22 50.05 5.28
CA ASP A 650 13.66 51.41 5.56
C ASP A 650 12.44 52.34 5.72
N LEU A 651 12.13 52.72 6.96
CA LEU A 651 11.26 53.86 7.23
C LEU A 651 11.92 54.85 8.20
N ASN A 652 12.44 55.91 7.59
CA ASN A 652 12.78 57.22 8.14
C ASN A 652 14.04 57.37 9.01
N LYS A 653 14.56 58.60 8.91
CA LYS A 653 15.90 59.10 9.26
C LYS A 653 16.33 59.08 10.74
N ASP A 654 15.64 58.39 11.63
CA ASP A 654 16.06 58.27 13.02
C ASP A 654 16.19 56.79 13.40
N GLN A 655 17.37 56.45 13.92
CA GLN A 655 17.92 55.11 14.09
C GLN A 655 16.98 54.11 14.80
N THR A 656 16.43 53.16 14.06
CA THR A 656 16.30 51.72 14.41
C THR A 656 15.91 50.92 13.16
N VAL A 657 16.72 49.93 12.78
CA VAL A 657 16.40 48.98 11.70
C VAL A 657 15.38 47.98 12.24
N GLU A 658 14.13 48.04 11.77
CA GLU A 658 13.14 46.99 12.07
C GLU A 658 13.33 45.83 11.09
N HIS A 659 13.63 44.67 11.66
CA HIS A 659 13.80 43.42 10.96
C HIS A 659 12.44 42.89 10.50
N ASN A 660 12.31 42.55 9.21
CA ASN A 660 11.07 42.03 8.67
C ASN A 660 10.88 40.58 9.10
N THR A 661 10.33 40.37 10.29
CA THR A 661 10.13 39.03 10.89
C THR A 661 9.25 38.13 10.03
N ALA A 662 8.32 38.69 9.24
CA ALA A 662 7.51 37.92 8.30
C ALA A 662 8.34 37.40 7.10
N TYR A 663 9.35 38.15 6.66
CA TYR A 663 10.29 37.72 5.61
C TYR A 663 11.12 36.54 6.08
N ASP A 664 11.68 36.61 7.29
CA ASP A 664 12.49 35.52 7.86
C ASP A 664 11.66 34.26 8.12
N HIS A 665 10.42 34.44 8.56
CA HIS A 665 9.47 33.36 8.78
C HIS A 665 9.03 32.68 7.46
N GLU A 666 9.05 33.40 6.35
CA GLU A 666 8.69 32.91 5.02
C GLU A 666 9.91 32.35 4.25
N ALA A 667 11.10 32.91 4.46
CA ALA A 667 12.34 32.48 3.83
C ALA A 667 12.87 31.15 4.40
N PHE A 668 12.64 30.87 5.69
CA PHE A 668 13.15 29.66 6.33
C PHE A 668 12.24 28.43 6.19
N LEU A 669 10.92 28.64 6.17
CA LEU A 669 9.91 27.56 6.10
C LEU A 669 9.26 27.44 4.71
N GLY A 670 9.37 28.47 3.87
CA GLY A 670 8.58 28.60 2.65
C GLY A 670 7.12 28.98 2.93
N VAL A 671 6.52 29.69 1.97
CA VAL A 671 5.13 30.22 2.02
C VAL A 671 4.09 29.16 2.42
N ASP A 672 4.34 27.90 2.03
CA ASP A 672 3.41 26.79 2.22
C ASP A 672 3.51 26.10 3.59
N GLU A 673 4.67 26.16 4.26
CA GLU A 673 4.79 25.63 5.63
C GLU A 673 4.38 26.69 6.67
N ALA A 674 4.73 27.97 6.47
CA ALA A 674 4.26 29.06 7.33
C ALA A 674 2.72 29.07 7.46
N LYS A 675 2.00 28.84 6.35
CA LYS A 675 0.53 28.69 6.32
C LYS A 675 -0.02 27.39 6.92
N LYS A 676 0.83 26.36 7.14
CA LYS A 676 0.44 25.13 7.84
C LYS A 676 0.49 25.29 9.37
N PHE A 677 1.23 26.25 9.90
CA PHE A 677 1.36 26.49 11.35
C PHE A 677 0.28 27.43 11.91
N GLU A 678 -0.33 28.29 11.08
CA GLU A 678 -1.51 29.12 11.45
C GLU A 678 -2.85 28.35 11.58
N LYS A 679 -2.86 27.02 11.35
CA LYS A 679 -4.10 26.21 11.31
C LYS A 679 -4.48 25.52 12.62
N LEU A 680 -3.92 25.93 13.76
CA LEU A 680 -4.49 25.56 15.05
C LEU A 680 -5.56 26.59 15.42
N SER A 681 -6.74 26.15 15.85
CA SER A 681 -7.75 27.08 16.36
C SER A 681 -7.16 27.92 17.49
N VAL A 682 -7.54 29.20 17.59
CA VAL A 682 -7.03 30.13 18.62
C VAL A 682 -7.16 29.53 20.03
N GLU A 683 -8.23 28.78 20.30
CA GLU A 683 -8.45 28.09 21.57
C GLU A 683 -7.46 26.94 21.81
N GLU A 684 -7.10 26.18 20.77
CA GLU A 684 -6.16 25.07 20.89
C GLU A 684 -4.72 25.56 21.02
N SER A 685 -4.33 26.60 20.27
CA SER A 685 -3.02 27.25 20.42
C SER A 685 -2.85 27.81 21.84
N LYS A 686 -3.85 28.50 22.38
CA LYS A 686 -3.83 28.99 23.77
C LYS A 686 -3.75 27.85 24.79
N LYS A 687 -4.50 26.76 24.59
CA LYS A 687 -4.43 25.59 25.48
C LYS A 687 -3.03 24.96 25.52
N ARG A 688 -2.39 24.82 24.35
CA ARG A 688 -1.06 24.21 24.23
C ARG A 688 0.05 25.15 24.71
N LEU A 689 -0.05 26.45 24.41
CA LEU A 689 0.85 27.48 24.93
C LEU A 689 0.75 27.57 26.46
N GLY A 690 -0.44 27.40 27.02
CA GLY A 690 -0.65 27.33 28.46
C GLY A 690 -0.09 26.08 29.13
N ALA A 691 0.14 24.99 28.39
CA ALA A 691 0.87 23.82 28.87
C ALA A 691 2.40 24.03 28.75
N LEU A 692 2.84 24.72 27.69
CA LEU A 692 4.22 25.12 27.49
C LEU A 692 4.70 26.07 28.59
N PHE A 693 3.87 27.01 29.03
CA PHE A 693 4.15 27.91 30.17
C PHE A 693 4.69 27.14 31.38
N ASN A 694 4.05 26.04 31.75
CA ASN A 694 4.45 25.23 32.90
C ASN A 694 5.80 24.49 32.70
N ARG A 695 6.27 24.36 31.46
CA ARG A 695 7.59 23.77 31.13
C ARG A 695 8.70 24.82 31.13
N ILE A 696 8.37 26.06 30.83
CA ILE A 696 9.29 27.21 30.87
C ILE A 696 9.49 27.66 32.33
N ASP A 697 8.41 27.74 33.11
CA ASP A 697 8.41 28.02 34.56
C ASP A 697 8.98 26.83 35.35
N LYS A 698 10.29 26.82 35.55
CA LYS A 698 11.02 25.72 36.21
C LYS A 698 10.90 25.73 37.72
N ASP A 699 10.77 26.91 38.32
CA ASP A 699 10.64 27.07 39.77
C ASP A 699 9.17 26.97 40.23
N HIS A 700 8.23 26.89 39.29
CA HIS A 700 6.79 26.76 39.48
C HIS A 700 6.20 27.92 40.28
N ASN A 701 6.79 29.10 40.16
CA ASN A 701 6.36 30.30 40.87
C ASN A 701 5.15 30.99 40.21
N GLY A 702 4.75 30.56 39.01
CA GLY A 702 3.62 31.10 38.26
C GLY A 702 3.93 32.30 37.36
N THR A 703 5.21 32.65 37.19
CA THR A 703 5.74 33.74 36.36
C THR A 703 6.99 33.29 35.63
N ILE A 704 7.24 33.79 34.42
CA ILE A 704 8.46 33.47 33.66
C ILE A 704 9.39 34.69 33.68
N THR A 705 10.62 34.48 34.16
CA THR A 705 11.68 35.49 34.11
C THR A 705 12.44 35.46 32.79
N LYS A 706 13.15 36.55 32.48
CA LYS A 706 13.99 36.66 31.27
C LYS A 706 15.02 35.53 31.19
N GLN A 707 15.58 35.12 32.32
CA GLN A 707 16.58 34.05 32.38
C GLN A 707 15.95 32.68 32.10
N GLU A 708 14.75 32.40 32.61
CA GLU A 708 14.06 31.14 32.36
C GLU A 708 13.65 30.99 30.90
N LEU A 709 13.19 32.07 30.26
CA LEU A 709 12.86 32.05 28.83
C LEU A 709 14.13 31.87 27.97
N LYS A 710 15.24 32.52 28.34
CA LYS A 710 16.55 32.35 27.68
C LYS A 710 17.06 30.92 27.79
N ASP A 711 17.00 30.35 28.99
CA ASP A 711 17.40 28.96 29.25
C ASP A 711 16.50 27.97 28.50
N TRP A 712 15.21 28.28 28.38
CA TRP A 712 14.26 27.49 27.61
C TRP A 712 14.60 27.51 26.11
N ILE A 713 14.71 28.69 25.49
CA ILE A 713 15.04 28.82 24.06
C ILE A 713 16.36 28.11 23.75
N LYS A 714 17.37 28.27 24.62
CA LYS A 714 18.64 27.54 24.51
C LYS A 714 18.44 26.02 24.56
N SER A 715 17.63 25.52 25.49
CA SER A 715 17.35 24.08 25.61
C SER A 715 16.58 23.50 24.41
N VAL A 716 15.74 24.31 23.76
CA VAL A 716 15.01 23.94 22.53
C VAL A 716 16.00 23.79 21.38
N GLN A 717 16.88 24.79 21.17
CA GLN A 717 17.91 24.77 20.13
C GLN A 717 18.92 23.63 20.32
N THR A 718 19.31 23.33 21.55
CA THR A 718 20.28 22.25 21.84
C THR A 718 19.65 20.86 22.00
N ARG A 719 18.33 20.71 21.79
CA ARG A 719 17.64 19.44 21.99
C ARG A 719 18.06 18.38 20.99
N TYR A 720 18.15 18.74 19.71
CA TYR A 720 18.57 17.81 18.66
C TYR A 720 19.97 17.25 18.95
N ILE A 721 20.89 18.11 19.40
CA ILE A 721 22.24 17.73 19.83
C ILE A 721 22.16 16.74 21.00
N THR A 722 21.37 17.05 22.03
CA THR A 722 21.22 16.19 23.20
C THR A 722 20.63 14.82 22.85
N GLU A 723 19.63 14.79 21.96
CA GLU A 723 19.01 13.55 21.47
C GLU A 723 19.95 12.75 20.56
N ASP A 724 20.75 13.42 19.72
CA ASP A 724 21.76 12.80 18.86
C ASP A 724 22.88 12.15 19.68
N VAL A 725 23.41 12.88 20.67
CA VAL A 725 24.39 12.39 21.64
C VAL A 725 23.83 11.21 22.41
N GLU A 726 22.59 11.29 22.93
CA GLU A 726 21.95 10.18 23.66
C GLU A 726 21.80 8.92 22.80
N ARG A 727 21.42 9.08 21.53
CA ARG A 727 21.27 7.96 20.59
C ARG A 727 22.62 7.31 20.29
N GLN A 728 23.62 8.09 19.92
CA GLN A 728 24.95 7.58 19.60
C GLN A 728 25.65 6.98 20.83
N TRP A 729 25.48 7.61 22.00
CA TRP A 729 25.97 7.09 23.28
C TRP A 729 25.39 5.71 23.59
N LYS A 730 24.09 5.48 23.39
CA LYS A 730 23.45 4.16 23.58
C LYS A 730 23.94 3.11 22.61
N GLN A 731 24.23 3.50 21.37
CA GLN A 731 24.70 2.57 20.35
C GLN A 731 26.14 2.12 20.60
N MET A 732 26.98 3.05 21.07
CA MET A 732 28.40 2.81 21.31
C MET A 732 28.70 2.22 22.70
N ASN A 733 27.91 2.56 23.73
CA ASN A 733 28.08 2.07 25.10
C ASN A 733 27.14 0.88 25.42
N ASN A 734 27.39 -0.26 24.77
CA ASN A 734 26.58 -1.47 24.97
C ASN A 734 26.93 -2.23 26.28
N ASP A 735 28.12 -1.99 26.84
CA ASP A 735 28.67 -2.71 27.99
C ASP A 735 28.30 -2.07 29.36
N SER A 736 27.53 -0.97 29.35
CA SER A 736 27.03 -0.28 30.56
C SER A 736 28.13 0.22 31.51
N ASN A 737 29.33 0.47 31.00
CA ASN A 737 30.49 0.96 31.74
C ASN A 737 30.54 2.51 31.87
N ASN A 738 29.56 3.23 31.31
CA ASN A 738 29.44 4.70 31.31
C ASN A 738 30.62 5.47 30.68
N GLU A 739 31.50 4.79 29.94
CA GLU A 739 32.66 5.38 29.26
C GLU A 739 32.85 4.71 27.89
N ILE A 740 33.33 5.43 26.87
CA ILE A 740 33.62 4.85 25.55
C ILE A 740 35.11 4.97 25.29
N SER A 741 35.80 3.85 25.06
CA SER A 741 37.24 3.87 24.74
C SER A 741 37.49 4.12 23.24
N TRP A 742 38.66 4.66 22.90
CA TRP A 742 39.04 4.86 21.49
C TRP A 742 39.02 3.54 20.70
N ASP A 743 39.50 2.44 21.29
CA ASP A 743 39.58 1.15 20.61
C ASP A 743 38.20 0.56 20.30
N GLU A 744 37.20 0.81 21.15
CA GLU A 744 35.80 0.43 20.91
C GLU A 744 35.17 1.28 19.81
N TYR A 745 35.36 2.60 19.89
CA TYR A 745 34.87 3.53 18.86
C TYR A 745 35.50 3.24 17.49
N ASP A 746 36.81 3.01 17.46
CA ASP A 746 37.57 2.77 16.23
C ASP A 746 37.16 1.47 15.54
N LYS A 747 37.05 0.36 16.30
CA LYS A 747 36.62 -0.93 15.75
C LYS A 747 35.18 -0.90 15.27
N THR A 748 34.30 -0.21 15.99
CA THR A 748 32.87 -0.15 15.65
C THR A 748 32.63 0.74 14.43
N THR A 749 33.27 1.91 14.39
CA THR A 749 33.07 2.92 13.33
C THR A 749 33.86 2.58 12.06
N TYR A 750 35.09 2.08 12.22
CA TYR A 750 36.00 1.77 11.12
C TYR A 750 36.20 0.27 10.89
N TYR A 751 35.23 -0.58 11.30
CA TYR A 751 35.23 -2.04 11.07
C TYR A 751 35.65 -2.43 9.65
N ALA A 752 35.22 -1.65 8.66
CA ALA A 752 35.54 -1.79 7.25
C ALA A 752 37.04 -1.76 6.89
N LEU A 753 37.91 -1.17 7.73
CA LEU A 753 39.37 -1.19 7.59
C LEU A 753 40.01 -2.50 8.07
N TYR A 754 39.31 -3.22 8.95
CA TYR A 754 39.79 -4.44 9.60
C TYR A 754 39.23 -5.73 8.95
N ASP A 755 38.23 -5.60 8.07
CA ASP A 755 37.67 -6.71 7.30
C ASP A 755 38.43 -6.92 5.97
N ASN A 756 39.01 -8.11 5.80
CA ASN A 756 40.08 -8.44 4.83
C ASN A 756 39.61 -8.67 3.38
N THR A 757 38.43 -8.16 2.99
CA THR A 757 37.91 -8.30 1.62
C THR A 757 38.42 -7.15 0.74
N GLN A 758 39.09 -7.47 -0.37
CA GLN A 758 39.74 -6.55 -1.32
C GLN A 758 38.90 -5.29 -1.62
N LYS A 759 39.30 -4.15 -1.06
CA LYS A 759 38.79 -2.81 -1.38
C LYS A 759 39.84 -2.04 -2.19
N SER A 760 39.39 -1.15 -3.06
CA SER A 760 40.27 -0.30 -3.87
C SER A 760 41.12 0.62 -2.99
N ASP A 761 42.38 0.85 -3.37
CA ASP A 761 43.36 1.64 -2.58
C ASP A 761 42.83 3.05 -2.22
N LYS A 762 42.02 3.67 -3.08
CA LYS A 762 41.42 4.99 -2.85
C LYS A 762 40.41 5.02 -1.69
N LEU A 763 39.66 3.94 -1.49
CA LEU A 763 38.66 3.87 -0.42
C LEU A 763 39.35 3.74 0.96
N THR A 764 40.44 2.97 1.01
CA THR A 764 41.25 2.76 2.22
C THR A 764 41.94 4.05 2.67
N GLU A 765 42.45 4.86 1.73
CA GLU A 765 43.09 6.14 2.03
C GLU A 765 42.12 7.17 2.63
N GLN A 766 40.87 7.21 2.13
CA GLN A 766 39.83 8.08 2.69
C GLN A 766 39.45 7.69 4.12
N PHE A 767 39.27 6.40 4.41
CA PHE A 767 38.97 5.92 5.76
C PHE A 767 40.12 6.19 6.75
N LEU A 768 41.38 6.06 6.31
CA LEU A 768 42.55 6.41 7.14
C LEU A 768 42.65 7.91 7.44
N ARG A 769 42.25 8.78 6.50
CA ARG A 769 42.19 10.24 6.74
C ARG A 769 41.12 10.58 7.78
N LEU A 770 39.94 9.97 7.69
CA LEU A 770 38.84 10.15 8.67
C LEU A 770 39.23 9.64 10.06
N GLN A 771 39.80 8.43 10.16
CA GLN A 771 40.27 7.85 11.43
C GLN A 771 41.28 8.76 12.15
N LYS A 772 42.20 9.39 11.41
CA LYS A 772 43.18 10.33 12.00
C LYS A 772 42.53 11.60 12.56
N LYS A 773 41.49 12.12 11.89
CA LYS A 773 40.74 13.29 12.37
C LYS A 773 39.93 12.95 13.61
N ASP A 774 39.18 11.86 13.57
CA ASP A 774 38.41 11.39 14.72
C ASP A 774 39.32 11.12 15.92
N ARG A 775 40.50 10.53 15.70
CA ARG A 775 41.47 10.31 16.80
C ARG A 775 41.93 11.61 17.44
N ARG A 776 42.19 12.63 16.62
CA ARG A 776 42.58 13.95 17.09
C ARG A 776 41.46 14.60 17.91
N ARG A 777 40.22 14.54 17.42
CA ARG A 777 39.05 15.04 18.13
C ARG A 777 38.84 14.31 19.45
N PHE A 778 38.94 12.98 19.44
CA PHE A 778 38.77 12.14 20.62
C PHE A 778 39.82 12.47 21.69
N THR A 779 41.10 12.57 21.32
CA THR A 779 42.18 12.94 22.26
C THR A 779 42.03 14.37 22.79
N LYS A 780 41.42 15.29 22.03
CA LYS A 780 41.16 16.66 22.50
C LYS A 780 39.93 16.73 23.41
N ALA A 781 38.92 15.90 23.14
CA ALA A 781 37.69 15.84 23.91
C ALA A 781 37.89 15.15 25.27
N ASP A 782 38.83 14.19 25.35
CA ASP A 782 39.28 13.54 26.59
C ASP A 782 40.01 14.53 27.51
N GLU A 783 39.29 15.10 28.49
CA GLU A 783 39.83 16.15 29.38
C GLU A 783 40.75 15.56 30.45
N ASP A 784 40.41 14.38 30.96
CA ASP A 784 41.15 13.73 32.03
C ASP A 784 42.34 12.88 31.52
N GLY A 785 42.41 12.66 30.20
CA GLY A 785 43.48 11.96 29.52
C GLY A 785 43.49 10.46 29.81
N ASN A 786 42.36 9.90 30.24
CA ASN A 786 42.26 8.51 30.66
C ASN A 786 42.12 7.54 29.45
N GLY A 787 41.95 8.05 28.24
CA GLY A 787 41.78 7.28 27.00
C GLY A 787 40.35 6.88 26.67
N ASN A 788 39.38 7.31 27.47
CA ASN A 788 37.95 7.06 27.35
C ASN A 788 37.17 8.39 27.42
N LEU A 789 36.04 8.47 26.71
CA LEU A 789 35.14 9.63 26.81
C LEU A 789 33.96 9.33 27.73
N ASN A 790 33.74 10.20 28.70
CA ASN A 790 32.47 10.28 29.41
C ASN A 790 31.41 10.95 28.52
N LYS A 791 30.14 10.96 28.95
CA LYS A 791 29.02 11.44 28.12
C LYS A 791 29.14 12.90 27.68
N ASN A 792 29.72 13.76 28.51
CA ASN A 792 29.90 15.17 28.17
C ASN A 792 31.06 15.35 27.20
N GLU A 793 32.16 14.63 27.40
CA GLU A 793 33.29 14.62 26.48
C GLU A 793 32.92 14.00 25.12
N PHE A 794 32.04 13.00 25.12
CA PHE A 794 31.49 12.42 23.91
C PHE A 794 30.57 13.40 23.17
N ALA A 795 29.83 14.26 23.89
CA ALA A 795 29.05 15.33 23.28
C ALA A 795 29.96 16.34 22.55
N ASP A 796 31.06 16.73 23.19
CA ASP A 796 32.08 17.61 22.61
C ASP A 796 32.80 16.96 21.42
N PHE A 797 32.99 15.64 21.44
CA PHE A 797 33.57 14.88 20.33
C PHE A 797 32.67 14.83 19.10
N ILE A 798 31.37 14.59 19.27
CA ILE A 798 30.39 14.46 18.16
C ILE A 798 29.95 15.82 17.62
N HIS A 799 29.90 16.84 18.48
CA HIS A 799 29.52 18.22 18.14
C HIS A 799 30.61 19.23 18.50
N PRO A 800 31.81 19.12 17.91
CA PRO A 800 32.96 19.96 18.25
C PRO A 800 32.72 21.46 17.95
N GLU A 801 31.81 21.79 17.04
CA GLU A 801 31.42 23.17 16.71
C GLU A 801 30.70 23.89 17.86
N GLN A 802 30.07 23.14 18.77
CA GLN A 802 29.31 23.69 19.90
C GLN A 802 30.17 23.83 21.16
N SER A 803 31.30 23.12 21.22
CA SER A 803 32.21 23.18 22.36
C SER A 803 33.26 24.27 22.19
N LEU A 804 33.30 25.18 23.16
CA LEU A 804 34.35 26.21 23.26
C LEU A 804 35.77 25.62 23.33
N ARG A 805 35.90 24.35 23.73
CA ARG A 805 37.20 23.67 23.88
C ARG A 805 37.67 23.01 22.59
N MET A 806 36.73 22.62 21.74
CA MET A 806 36.99 21.93 20.47
C MET A 806 37.20 22.90 19.30
N LYS A 807 36.95 24.20 19.50
CA LYS A 807 37.20 25.28 18.50
C LYS A 807 38.53 25.13 17.78
N ASP A 808 39.58 24.91 18.57
CA ASP A 808 40.96 24.77 18.10
C ASP A 808 41.14 23.61 17.09
N VAL A 809 40.41 22.51 17.32
CA VAL A 809 40.40 21.33 16.43
C VAL A 809 39.59 21.61 15.18
N VAL A 810 38.40 22.20 15.31
CA VAL A 810 37.54 22.56 14.16
C VAL A 810 38.28 23.50 13.20
N ILE A 811 38.91 24.56 13.73
CA ILE A 811 39.71 25.51 12.94
C ILE A 811 40.86 24.79 12.22
N THR A 812 41.58 23.91 12.92
CA THR A 812 42.72 23.19 12.33
C THR A 812 42.27 22.27 11.20
N GLU A 813 41.16 21.56 11.36
CA GLU A 813 40.64 20.66 10.34
C GLU A 813 40.08 21.42 9.13
N THR A 814 39.43 22.56 9.32
CA THR A 814 38.99 23.44 8.23
C THR A 814 40.18 23.95 7.42
N ILE A 815 41.27 24.37 8.08
CA ILE A 815 42.49 24.78 7.38
C ILE A 815 43.10 23.57 6.64
N GLU A 816 43.23 22.40 7.27
CA GLU A 816 43.78 21.20 6.61
C GLU A 816 42.97 20.71 5.40
N ASP A 817 41.67 21.00 5.34
CA ASP A 817 40.82 20.61 4.22
C ASP A 817 40.87 21.60 3.06
N MET A 818 41.03 22.90 3.35
CA MET A 818 41.06 23.96 2.34
C MET A 818 42.47 24.29 1.83
N ASP A 819 43.50 24.10 2.67
CA ASP A 819 44.91 24.33 2.35
C ASP A 819 45.47 23.20 1.47
N ASN A 820 45.23 23.32 0.17
CA ASN A 820 45.68 22.36 -0.83
C ASN A 820 47.21 22.34 -0.99
N ASN A 821 47.87 23.49 -0.77
CA ASN A 821 49.31 23.64 -0.96
C ASN A 821 50.15 23.34 0.30
N LYS A 822 49.50 23.21 1.46
CA LYS A 822 50.06 22.91 2.79
C LYS A 822 50.96 24.01 3.36
N ASP A 823 50.70 25.29 3.06
CA ASP A 823 51.44 26.43 3.60
C ASP A 823 50.93 26.91 4.97
N GLY A 824 49.83 26.35 5.46
CA GLY A 824 49.20 26.66 6.74
C GLY A 824 48.24 27.85 6.70
N PHE A 825 47.94 28.39 5.51
CA PHE A 825 47.01 29.47 5.27
C PHE A 825 45.97 29.06 4.23
N ILE A 826 44.84 29.76 4.19
CA ILE A 826 43.86 29.57 3.12
C ILE A 826 44.01 30.75 2.15
N SER A 827 44.68 30.54 1.02
CA SER A 827 44.79 31.58 0.01
C SER A 827 43.44 31.88 -0.65
N LEU A 828 43.32 33.06 -1.24
CA LEU A 828 42.16 33.43 -2.05
C LEU A 828 41.85 32.37 -3.13
N GLU A 829 42.89 31.83 -3.77
CA GLU A 829 42.76 30.79 -4.79
C GLU A 829 42.29 29.46 -4.20
N GLU A 830 42.73 29.08 -3.01
CA GLU A 830 42.28 27.85 -2.32
C GLU A 830 40.85 27.98 -1.81
N PHE A 831 40.52 29.14 -1.26
CA PHE A 831 39.16 29.50 -0.85
C PHE A 831 38.20 29.46 -2.04
N VAL A 832 38.63 29.99 -3.19
CA VAL A 832 37.85 29.97 -4.43
C VAL A 832 37.83 28.59 -5.07
N HIS A 833 38.92 27.80 -5.02
CA HIS A 833 39.01 26.49 -5.64
C HIS A 833 38.01 25.49 -5.03
N ASP A 834 37.81 25.53 -3.71
CA ASP A 834 36.78 24.72 -3.03
C ASP A 834 35.36 25.11 -3.44
N MET A 835 35.15 26.37 -3.87
CA MET A 835 33.86 26.88 -4.36
C MET A 835 33.70 26.75 -5.89
N TRP A 836 34.80 26.78 -6.65
CA TRP A 836 34.85 26.83 -8.12
C TRP A 836 36.20 26.32 -8.68
N ASP A 837 36.17 25.21 -9.42
CA ASP A 837 37.36 24.69 -10.12
C ASP A 837 37.40 25.17 -11.59
N SER A 838 38.45 25.92 -11.92
CA SER A 838 38.73 26.39 -13.29
C SER A 838 39.12 25.29 -14.28
N THR A 839 39.45 24.07 -13.81
CA THR A 839 40.05 23.01 -14.66
C THR A 839 39.05 22.03 -15.29
N GLU A 840 37.82 21.94 -14.77
CA GLU A 840 36.79 21.05 -15.35
C GLU A 840 35.94 21.73 -16.43
N ASN A 841 35.97 23.06 -16.51
CA ASN A 841 35.25 23.84 -17.51
C ASN A 841 36.22 24.36 -18.58
N ASN A 842 36.09 23.88 -19.82
CA ASN A 842 36.84 24.34 -21.00
C ASN A 842 36.53 25.82 -21.42
N ASP A 843 36.09 26.67 -20.48
CA ASP A 843 35.72 28.06 -20.71
C ASP A 843 36.58 28.98 -19.83
N THR A 844 37.27 29.93 -20.45
CA THR A 844 38.36 30.71 -19.85
C THR A 844 37.91 31.96 -19.10
N SER A 845 36.63 32.07 -18.71
CA SER A 845 36.08 33.26 -18.04
C SER A 845 35.57 32.99 -16.62
N GLU A 846 36.20 33.66 -15.66
CA GLU A 846 35.88 33.59 -14.23
C GLU A 846 34.50 34.22 -13.92
N PRO A 847 33.56 33.48 -13.28
CA PRO A 847 32.21 33.96 -12.96
C PRO A 847 32.18 35.18 -12.03
N ASP A 848 31.20 36.08 -12.21
CA ASP A 848 31.14 37.33 -11.43
C ASP A 848 30.85 37.13 -9.93
N TRP A 849 30.17 36.06 -9.53
CA TRP A 849 30.01 35.72 -8.11
C TRP A 849 31.34 35.30 -7.47
N VAL A 850 32.26 34.71 -8.23
CA VAL A 850 33.62 34.41 -7.77
C VAL A 850 34.37 35.71 -7.56
N LYS A 851 34.21 36.71 -8.44
CA LYS A 851 34.78 38.05 -8.25
C LYS A 851 34.20 38.76 -7.03
N ILE A 852 32.88 38.69 -6.82
CA ILE A 852 32.20 39.26 -5.63
C ILE A 852 32.65 38.54 -4.36
N GLU A 853 32.79 37.22 -4.40
CA GLU A 853 33.24 36.47 -3.22
C GLU A 853 34.72 36.69 -2.95
N ARG A 854 35.54 36.92 -3.99
CA ARG A 854 36.91 37.43 -3.84
C ARG A 854 36.92 38.83 -3.20
N GLU A 855 36.00 39.71 -3.59
CA GLU A 855 35.84 41.00 -2.95
C GLU A 855 35.37 40.87 -1.49
N ASN A 856 34.43 39.97 -1.18
CA ASN A 856 33.95 39.70 0.17
C ASN A 856 35.04 39.07 1.05
N PHE A 857 35.85 38.17 0.47
CA PHE A 857 37.01 37.59 1.12
C PHE A 857 37.97 38.70 1.54
N LEU A 858 38.39 39.56 0.60
CA LEU A 858 39.31 40.67 0.87
C LEU A 858 38.73 41.75 1.80
N LYS A 859 37.39 41.88 1.87
CA LYS A 859 36.72 42.96 2.61
C LYS A 859 36.27 42.58 4.01
N TYR A 860 35.82 41.34 4.21
CA TYR A 860 35.16 40.92 5.46
C TYR A 860 35.84 39.72 6.14
N ARG A 861 36.62 38.91 5.41
CA ARG A 861 37.26 37.71 5.96
C ARG A 861 38.76 37.90 6.19
N ASP A 862 39.44 38.50 5.24
CA ASP A 862 40.84 38.93 5.32
C ASP A 862 40.88 40.30 6.01
N LEU A 863 41.09 40.27 7.33
CA LEU A 863 41.03 41.44 8.20
C LEU A 863 42.37 42.19 8.21
N ASP A 864 43.47 41.50 7.96
CA ASP A 864 44.79 42.11 7.85
C ASP A 864 45.19 42.49 6.40
N HIS A 865 44.33 42.14 5.43
CA HIS A 865 44.43 42.43 4.00
C HIS A 865 45.69 41.85 3.34
N ASP A 866 46.14 40.68 3.81
CA ASP A 866 47.32 39.99 3.28
C ASP A 866 47.02 39.04 2.10
N GLY A 867 45.74 38.89 1.74
CA GLY A 867 45.25 38.06 0.64
C GLY A 867 45.10 36.58 0.99
N LYS A 868 45.29 36.19 2.25
CA LYS A 868 45.13 34.83 2.77
C LYS A 868 44.37 34.88 4.11
N LEU A 869 43.77 33.76 4.52
CA LEU A 869 43.20 33.66 5.88
C LEU A 869 44.20 32.99 6.80
N ASN A 870 44.56 33.70 7.86
CA ASN A 870 45.30 33.15 8.98
C ASN A 870 44.34 32.47 9.99
N ARG A 871 44.92 31.73 10.94
CA ARG A 871 44.15 30.95 11.93
C ARG A 871 43.12 31.78 12.71
N LYS A 872 43.41 33.04 13.03
CA LYS A 872 42.51 33.91 13.81
C LYS A 872 41.36 34.44 12.97
N GLU A 873 41.57 34.64 11.68
CA GLU A 873 40.52 35.06 10.75
C GLU A 873 39.58 33.90 10.45
N VAL A 874 40.11 32.68 10.30
CA VAL A 874 39.30 31.46 10.20
C VAL A 874 38.49 31.23 11.49
N GLU A 875 39.05 31.54 12.66
CA GLU A 875 38.32 31.50 13.94
C GLU A 875 37.12 32.46 13.95
N LEU A 876 37.31 33.71 13.51
CA LEU A 876 36.23 34.72 13.44
C LEU A 876 35.20 34.39 12.35
N TRP A 877 35.62 33.73 11.28
CA TRP A 877 34.74 33.27 10.21
C TRP A 877 33.84 32.11 10.67
N LEU A 878 34.42 31.11 11.33
CA LEU A 878 33.67 29.95 11.84
C LEU A 878 32.85 30.29 13.08
N MET A 879 33.32 31.25 13.88
CA MET A 879 32.74 31.60 15.18
C MET A 879 32.76 33.13 15.39
N PRO A 880 31.86 33.86 14.73
CA PRO A 880 31.76 35.31 14.90
C PRO A 880 31.41 35.66 16.36
N VAL A 881 32.01 36.75 16.86
CA VAL A 881 31.86 37.20 18.26
C VAL A 881 30.44 37.73 18.49
N ASP A 882 29.58 36.86 19.03
CA ASP A 882 28.33 37.11 19.76
C ASP A 882 27.42 38.25 19.25
N TYR A 883 26.60 37.96 18.22
CA TYR A 883 25.23 38.47 18.24
C TYR A 883 24.39 37.44 18.99
N ASP A 884 24.13 37.66 20.28
CA ASP A 884 23.31 36.77 21.11
C ASP A 884 21.85 36.84 20.64
N ASN A 885 21.55 36.08 19.58
CA ASN A 885 20.23 36.00 18.95
C ASN A 885 19.16 35.59 19.98
N ILE A 886 19.54 34.80 20.98
CA ILE A 886 18.66 34.38 22.07
C ILE A 886 18.32 35.56 22.99
N GLU A 887 19.30 36.40 23.34
CA GLU A 887 19.05 37.62 24.12
C GLU A 887 18.17 38.62 23.38
N ALA A 888 18.39 38.79 22.07
CA ALA A 888 17.59 39.67 21.22
C ALA A 888 16.12 39.20 21.16
N GLU A 889 15.90 37.91 20.91
CA GLU A 889 14.56 37.30 20.86
C GLU A 889 13.86 37.33 22.21
N THR A 890 14.56 36.99 23.29
CA THR A 890 14.01 37.03 24.65
C THR A 890 13.61 38.47 25.01
N SER A 891 14.44 39.46 24.66
CA SER A 891 14.12 40.87 24.90
C SER A 891 12.91 41.36 24.10
N HIS A 892 12.75 40.86 22.87
CA HIS A 892 11.61 41.17 22.01
C HIS A 892 10.30 40.58 22.56
N LEU A 893 10.31 39.30 22.96
CA LEU A 893 9.14 38.64 23.56
C LEU A 893 8.68 39.32 24.85
N PHE A 894 9.62 39.74 25.70
CA PHE A 894 9.28 40.51 26.90
C PHE A 894 8.70 41.88 26.55
N ARG A 895 9.29 42.62 25.61
CA ARG A 895 8.80 43.95 25.22
C ARG A 895 7.35 43.93 24.74
N GLU A 896 6.98 42.87 24.02
CA GLU A 896 5.65 42.75 23.41
C GLU A 896 4.57 42.15 24.34
N ALA A 897 4.96 41.32 25.30
CA ALA A 897 4.04 40.56 26.15
C ALA A 897 3.93 41.07 27.59
N ASP A 898 4.97 41.71 28.13
CA ASP A 898 4.98 42.30 29.47
C ASP A 898 4.16 43.60 29.48
N LYS A 899 2.87 43.50 29.82
CA LYS A 899 1.95 44.66 29.77
C LYS A 899 2.10 45.56 30.97
N ASN A 900 2.44 44.99 32.12
CA ASN A 900 2.55 45.71 33.38
C ASN A 900 3.98 46.23 33.64
N GLN A 901 4.93 45.90 32.76
CA GLN A 901 6.35 46.28 32.81
C GLN A 901 7.04 45.85 34.11
N ASP A 902 6.62 44.71 34.66
CA ASP A 902 7.20 44.17 35.91
C ASP A 902 8.39 43.24 35.66
N HIS A 903 8.80 43.09 34.39
CA HIS A 903 9.89 42.23 33.93
C HIS A 903 9.65 40.73 34.21
N GLN A 904 8.39 40.33 34.37
CA GLN A 904 7.96 38.95 34.54
C GLN A 904 6.76 38.69 33.61
N LEU A 905 6.74 37.53 32.96
CA LEU A 905 5.61 37.16 32.10
C LEU A 905 4.66 36.24 32.86
N THR A 906 3.44 36.71 33.09
CA THR A 906 2.37 35.87 33.62
C THR A 906 1.78 34.97 32.53
N LYS A 907 1.13 33.89 32.95
CA LYS A 907 0.42 32.98 32.03
C LYS A 907 -0.61 33.71 31.17
N ASP A 908 -1.33 34.68 31.75
CA ASP A 908 -2.37 35.41 31.03
C ASP A 908 -1.78 36.37 29.99
N GLU A 909 -0.61 36.97 30.25
CA GLU A 909 0.10 37.83 29.29
C GLU A 909 0.59 37.05 28.06
N ILE A 910 1.16 35.87 28.28
CA ILE A 910 1.61 34.98 27.19
C ILE A 910 0.42 34.47 26.36
N LEU A 911 -0.71 34.16 27.00
CA LEU A 911 -1.92 33.70 26.30
C LEU A 911 -2.66 34.82 25.56
N ASP A 912 -2.52 36.07 26.02
CA ASP A 912 -3.07 37.23 25.34
C ASP A 912 -2.30 37.51 24.04
N LYS A 913 -0.96 37.44 24.10
CA LYS A 913 -0.03 37.60 22.96
C LYS A 913 0.37 36.27 22.29
N HIS A 914 -0.58 35.36 22.18
CA HIS A 914 -0.35 34.00 21.64
C HIS A 914 0.21 33.99 20.21
N ASP A 915 -0.16 34.96 19.39
CA ASP A 915 0.27 35.16 18.01
C ASP A 915 1.79 35.33 17.88
N ILE A 916 2.38 36.13 18.77
CA ILE A 916 3.83 36.40 18.79
C ILE A 916 4.59 35.16 19.26
N PHE A 917 4.10 34.45 20.28
CA PHE A 917 4.78 33.27 20.82
C PHE A 917 4.73 32.07 19.86
N VAL A 918 3.64 31.86 19.13
CA VAL A 918 3.47 30.74 18.19
C VAL A 918 4.48 30.81 17.03
N GLY A 919 4.88 32.00 16.59
CA GLY A 919 5.89 32.21 15.53
C GLY A 919 7.32 32.46 16.03
N SER A 920 7.55 32.37 17.33
CA SER A 920 8.85 32.70 17.95
C SER A 920 9.78 31.50 18.07
N GLN A 921 11.07 31.77 18.34
CA GLN A 921 12.03 30.71 18.66
C GLN A 921 11.69 29.97 19.97
N ALA A 922 10.87 30.56 20.85
CA ALA A 922 10.44 29.92 22.10
C ALA A 922 9.53 28.71 21.89
N THR A 923 8.86 28.60 20.74
CA THR A 923 8.04 27.45 20.37
C THR A 923 8.65 26.61 19.25
N ASP A 924 9.90 26.89 18.85
CA ASP A 924 10.51 26.34 17.63
C ASP A 924 9.60 26.57 16.41
N TRP A 925 9.16 27.83 16.24
CA TRP A 925 8.21 28.25 15.19
C TRP A 925 6.93 27.37 15.16
N GLY A 926 6.41 27.06 16.36
CA GLY A 926 5.19 26.27 16.55
C GLY A 926 5.37 24.75 16.56
N ALA A 927 6.59 24.23 16.39
CA ALA A 927 6.85 22.79 16.48
C ALA A 927 6.62 22.23 17.90
N GLU A 928 6.95 22.98 18.95
CA GLU A 928 6.69 22.61 20.35
C GLU A 928 5.19 22.43 20.65
N LEU A 929 4.35 23.18 19.93
CA LEU A 929 2.90 23.09 20.10
C LEU A 929 2.34 21.80 19.50
N LYS A 930 3.11 21.01 18.73
CA LYS A 930 2.66 19.74 18.13
C LYS A 930 3.12 18.49 18.90
N VAL A 931 4.07 18.62 19.83
CA VAL A 931 4.60 17.48 20.60
C VAL A 931 3.52 16.95 21.54
N HIS A 932 2.93 15.79 21.19
CA HIS A 932 1.83 15.13 21.91
C HIS A 932 2.26 14.39 23.19
N GLN A 933 3.46 14.64 23.72
CA GLN A 933 3.91 13.94 24.93
C GLN A 933 3.25 14.56 26.17
N ASP A 934 2.34 13.77 26.74
CA ASP A 934 1.67 13.87 28.04
C ASP A 934 0.62 14.99 28.24
N LEU A 935 -0.62 14.70 27.81
CA LEU A 935 -1.86 15.41 28.18
C LEU A 935 -2.88 14.49 28.90
#